data_AF-A0A662WQ74-F1
#
_entry.id   AF-A0A662WQ74-F1
#
_cell.length_a   1.000
_cell.length_b   1.000
_cell.length_c   1.000
_cell.angle_alpha   90.00
_cell.angle_beta   90.00
_cell.angle_gamma   90.00
#
_symmetry.space_group_name_H-M   'P 1'
#
loop_
_entity.id
_entity.type
_entity.pdbx_description
1 polymer ?
#
loop_
_entity_poly.entity_id
_entity_poly.type
_entity_poly.pdbx_seq_one_letter_code
_entity_poly.pdbx_strand_id
1 'polypeptide(L)'
;MAGKWSSPRCDWVAVALAFCLAASPVLAVDSSLSVSLDGEVASGYGASLQTPSPLGDANTEHDDLIMSLQIVYPLDGSVERPPVLFATEIVVHPGREALLASRSQDLNLCLEINNVTRACYRLDGPAATYEHWELGSYTTRVLITDSSTGKDYWQSALIAFAVVSDLEFDAHLARLIEEERPKHRSGYDLTLVEWAKQQQRQQDETLLLQLQQDDIGIATVPAVGRQQKEDMSVADEDLVLVVGVKTAVVSNFALRQAMRETWASKKALPRGVKVLFLGCRPFSAVKPGDSDEDADTTERKPNAEKRRLWEAIELEKRVYGDMLTGELDCDDNYFGLADKVKEFLHLAATRFAHAQYVMIADDDLYVRMDTIVEKFRQQGSRRGFYSGQVLEMAPIRSANNRNRLPEEQYSLSQLPPFALGEYVFLSMDCAQFVSKNRRRLRDLGGMDDISIPLWMLAIQVHPQAHPGLEHLRAGPCTDDLVALGDLSPLAIRAIHANVLAKRRFCHGFHRYMWLKPKKLAPPPGFAYSLPRFPEPLQVDILLGMDESDNREVVIAISTPSQAGIKASSLPSSESLPDYLRRVCARIRLNFPGAIGTSSCAEIANRLRSELQMRYRQLEAVGNAVILQLLSSWRQDLFDHA
;
A
#
# COMPACT_ATOMS: atom_id res chain seq x y z
N MET A 1 0.50 -63.68 13.38
CA MET A 1 -0.08 -63.99 12.07
C MET A 1 0.14 -62.79 11.17
N ALA A 2 0.79 -63.04 10.04
CA ALA A 2 1.24 -62.03 9.09
C ALA A 2 0.09 -61.53 8.21
N GLY A 3 0.15 -60.25 7.84
CA GLY A 3 -0.68 -59.64 6.81
C GLY A 3 0.13 -58.58 6.09
N LYS A 4 0.93 -59.00 5.11
CA LYS A 4 1.66 -58.15 4.16
C LYS A 4 0.65 -57.46 3.24
N TRP A 5 0.76 -56.14 3.08
CA TRP A 5 0.30 -55.44 1.88
C TRP A 5 1.48 -54.63 1.31
N SER A 6 1.76 -54.91 0.05
CA SER A 6 2.88 -54.44 -0.78
C SER A 6 2.69 -53.00 -1.23
N SER A 7 3.74 -52.18 -1.13
CA SER A 7 3.84 -50.90 -1.85
C SER A 7 4.29 -51.13 -3.29
N PRO A 8 3.84 -50.32 -4.26
CA PRO A 8 4.56 -50.11 -5.50
C PRO A 8 5.58 -48.98 -5.31
N ARG A 9 6.81 -49.26 -5.74
CA ARG A 9 7.94 -48.34 -5.82
C ARG A 9 7.63 -47.23 -6.83
N CYS A 10 7.90 -45.98 -6.47
CA CYS A 10 8.25 -44.92 -7.41
C CYS A 10 9.71 -44.56 -7.12
N ASP A 11 10.58 -44.92 -8.05
CA ASP A 11 12.00 -44.59 -8.01
C ASP A 11 12.16 -43.09 -8.33
N TRP A 12 12.51 -42.29 -7.33
CA TRP A 12 13.15 -40.99 -7.53
C TRP A 12 14.61 -41.13 -7.10
N VAL A 13 15.51 -41.06 -8.08
CA VAL A 13 16.94 -41.01 -7.83
C VAL A 13 17.26 -39.64 -7.24
N ALA A 14 17.70 -39.66 -5.99
CA ALA A 14 18.33 -38.54 -5.32
C ALA A 14 19.74 -38.31 -5.86
N VAL A 15 20.09 -37.05 -6.12
CA VAL A 15 21.46 -36.56 -5.87
C VAL A 15 21.32 -35.34 -4.98
N ALA A 16 21.62 -35.56 -3.70
CA ALA A 16 21.83 -34.53 -2.71
C ALA A 16 23.27 -34.01 -2.83
N LEU A 17 23.45 -32.71 -2.63
CA LEU A 17 24.66 -32.16 -2.00
C LEU A 17 24.21 -31.04 -1.06
N ALA A 18 24.55 -31.22 0.21
CA ALA A 18 24.02 -30.53 1.37
C ALA A 18 25.03 -29.52 1.93
N PHE A 19 24.53 -28.32 2.25
CA PHE A 19 24.64 -27.58 3.54
C PHE A 19 26.02 -27.23 4.17
N CYS A 20 26.26 -25.94 4.52
CA CYS A 20 25.97 -25.34 5.85
C CYS A 20 26.77 -24.04 6.21
N LEU A 21 26.02 -22.99 6.62
CA LEU A 21 26.15 -22.12 7.83
C LEU A 21 27.25 -21.05 8.03
N ALA A 22 26.77 -19.80 8.28
CA ALA A 22 27.08 -18.80 9.34
C ALA A 22 27.23 -17.37 8.74
N ALA A 23 26.79 -16.22 9.29
CA ALA A 23 25.98 -15.80 10.44
C ALA A 23 25.69 -14.27 10.30
N SER A 24 24.58 -13.78 10.88
CA SER A 24 24.13 -12.37 11.09
C SER A 24 23.32 -11.67 9.96
N PRO A 25 22.05 -11.30 10.19
CA PRO A 25 21.32 -10.32 9.39
C PRO A 25 21.26 -8.97 10.13
N VAL A 26 22.10 -8.04 9.71
CA VAL A 26 21.69 -6.62 9.66
C VAL A 26 20.79 -6.51 8.43
N LEU A 27 19.71 -5.71 8.50
CA LEU A 27 18.92 -5.33 7.32
C LEU A 27 19.85 -4.71 6.26
N ALA A 28 20.41 -5.53 5.38
CA ALA A 28 21.26 -5.15 4.27
C ALA A 28 21.18 -6.26 3.22
N VAL A 29 20.51 -5.94 2.12
CA VAL A 29 20.81 -6.37 0.75
C VAL A 29 21.35 -7.79 0.60
N ASP A 30 20.43 -8.75 0.47
CA ASP A 30 20.69 -9.95 -0.32
C ASP A 30 20.16 -9.68 -1.73
N SER A 31 20.97 -8.97 -2.53
CA SER A 31 20.85 -9.00 -3.99
C SER A 31 21.77 -10.12 -4.48
N SER A 32 21.26 -11.35 -4.48
CA SER A 32 21.93 -12.51 -5.06
C SER A 32 21.84 -12.47 -6.59
N LEU A 33 22.81 -13.10 -7.26
CA LEU A 33 22.77 -13.33 -8.70
C LEU A 33 21.40 -13.93 -9.09
N SER A 34 20.64 -13.23 -9.92
CA SER A 34 19.52 -13.82 -10.66
C SER A 34 20.08 -14.52 -11.91
N VAL A 35 19.84 -15.82 -12.03
CA VAL A 35 19.92 -16.55 -13.30
C VAL A 35 18.48 -16.72 -13.77
N SER A 36 18.06 -15.89 -14.71
CA SER A 36 16.69 -15.96 -15.26
C SER A 36 16.56 -17.12 -16.25
N LEU A 37 15.52 -17.92 -16.06
CA LEU A 37 15.12 -19.09 -16.84
C LEU A 37 13.79 -18.74 -17.53
N ASP A 38 13.78 -17.99 -18.62
CA ASP A 38 12.68 -17.98 -19.60
C ASP A 38 13.07 -17.11 -20.81
N GLY A 39 13.13 -17.74 -21.99
CA GLY A 39 13.47 -17.09 -23.25
C GLY A 39 12.25 -16.89 -24.15
N GLU A 40 11.71 -15.68 -24.20
CA GLU A 40 11.00 -15.17 -25.37
C GLU A 40 11.43 -13.72 -25.65
N VAL A 41 12.05 -13.52 -26.81
CA VAL A 41 12.67 -12.27 -27.25
C VAL A 41 11.60 -11.29 -27.75
N ALA A 42 11.37 -10.20 -27.03
CA ALA A 42 10.67 -9.04 -27.56
C ALA A 42 11.68 -8.04 -28.15
N SER A 43 11.79 -8.02 -29.48
CA SER A 43 12.66 -7.11 -30.22
C SER A 43 12.18 -5.66 -30.14
N GLY A 44 13.06 -4.73 -29.75
CA GLY A 44 12.93 -3.34 -30.16
C GLY A 44 13.59 -2.32 -29.25
N TYR A 45 14.89 -2.04 -29.45
CA TYR A 45 15.47 -0.71 -29.21
C TYR A 45 16.57 -0.40 -30.22
N GLY A 46 16.40 0.70 -30.94
CA GLY A 46 17.46 1.44 -31.62
C GLY A 46 17.85 2.65 -30.78
N ALA A 47 19.01 2.55 -30.12
CA ALA A 47 19.84 3.66 -29.67
C ALA A 47 21.25 3.08 -29.47
N SER A 48 22.28 3.75 -29.97
CA SER A 48 23.66 3.25 -30.07
C SER A 48 24.29 2.95 -28.70
N LEU A 49 24.08 1.73 -28.19
CA LEU A 49 24.80 1.13 -27.08
C LEU A 49 25.98 0.31 -27.61
N GLN A 50 27.16 0.44 -26.98
CA GLN A 50 28.23 -0.52 -27.16
C GLN A 50 27.72 -1.90 -26.76
N THR A 51 27.76 -2.86 -27.68
CA THR A 51 27.28 -4.23 -27.46
C THR A 51 28.19 -4.99 -26.50
N PRO A 52 27.64 -5.74 -25.53
CA PRO A 52 28.43 -6.73 -24.80
C PRO A 52 29.05 -7.70 -25.81
N SER A 53 30.33 -7.99 -25.66
CA SER A 53 31.11 -8.70 -26.68
C SER A 53 31.99 -9.77 -26.03
N PRO A 54 32.02 -11.00 -26.57
CA PRO A 54 33.02 -12.00 -26.17
C PRO A 54 34.41 -11.49 -26.55
N LEU A 55 35.38 -11.65 -25.65
CA LEU A 55 36.76 -11.21 -25.84
C LEU A 55 37.62 -12.40 -26.30
N GLY A 56 37.47 -12.83 -27.56
CA GLY A 56 38.27 -13.92 -28.12
C GLY A 56 38.15 -14.10 -29.63
N ASP A 57 39.22 -14.58 -30.26
CA ASP A 57 39.23 -15.02 -31.66
C ASP A 57 38.21 -16.14 -31.88
N ALA A 58 37.37 -15.98 -32.90
CA ALA A 58 36.32 -16.89 -33.32
C ALA A 58 36.86 -18.26 -33.78
N ASN A 59 37.24 -19.13 -32.84
CA ASN A 59 37.52 -20.55 -33.07
C ASN A 59 37.65 -21.36 -31.77
N THR A 60 36.58 -21.45 -30.99
CA THR A 60 36.40 -22.54 -30.00
C THR A 60 34.90 -22.72 -29.76
N GLU A 61 34.42 -23.97 -29.63
CA GLU A 61 33.04 -24.35 -29.22
C GLU A 61 32.61 -23.80 -27.84
N HIS A 62 33.32 -22.81 -27.31
CA HIS A 62 33.32 -22.35 -25.92
C HIS A 62 32.57 -21.03 -25.70
N ASP A 63 32.04 -20.39 -26.75
CA ASP A 63 31.66 -18.97 -26.71
C ASP A 63 30.20 -18.64 -26.37
N ASP A 64 29.32 -19.65 -26.22
CA ASP A 64 27.86 -19.43 -26.36
C ASP A 64 27.04 -19.88 -25.13
N LEU A 65 27.61 -19.72 -23.91
CA LEU A 65 26.91 -20.06 -22.66
C LEU A 65 26.11 -18.88 -22.09
N ILE A 66 26.70 -17.68 -22.13
CA ILE A 66 26.15 -16.48 -21.50
C ILE A 66 25.55 -15.60 -22.60
N MET A 67 24.28 -15.23 -22.42
CA MET A 67 23.56 -14.35 -23.34
C MET A 67 23.84 -12.88 -23.05
N SER A 68 23.91 -12.49 -21.77
CA SER A 68 24.28 -11.14 -21.37
C SER A 68 24.85 -11.08 -19.95
N LEU A 69 25.78 -10.15 -19.73
CA LEU A 69 26.31 -9.79 -18.43
C LEU A 69 26.08 -8.29 -18.20
N GLN A 70 25.36 -7.92 -17.14
CA GLN A 70 25.05 -6.52 -16.85
C GLN A 70 25.20 -6.16 -15.38
N ILE A 71 25.62 -4.91 -15.14
CA ILE A 71 25.53 -4.29 -13.82
C ILE A 71 24.09 -3.81 -13.65
N VAL A 72 23.41 -4.36 -12.65
CA VAL A 72 22.04 -4.00 -12.27
C VAL A 72 22.05 -2.74 -11.40
N TYR A 73 23.08 -2.58 -10.56
CA TYR A 73 23.25 -1.42 -9.70
C TYR A 73 24.74 -1.26 -9.31
N PRO A 74 25.30 -0.04 -9.27
CA PRO A 74 24.69 1.27 -9.56
C PRO A 74 24.21 1.41 -11.02
N LEU A 75 23.35 2.40 -11.28
CA LEU A 75 22.88 2.69 -12.64
C LEU A 75 23.84 3.64 -13.34
N ASP A 76 23.89 3.60 -14.67
CA ASP A 76 24.69 4.54 -15.44
C ASP A 76 24.23 5.99 -15.23
N GLY A 77 25.17 6.87 -14.89
CA GLY A 77 24.95 8.27 -14.53
C GLY A 77 24.38 8.50 -13.13
N SER A 78 24.28 7.48 -12.27
CA SER A 78 23.65 7.63 -10.95
C SER A 78 24.53 8.39 -9.94
N VAL A 79 23.86 9.08 -9.03
CA VAL A 79 24.47 9.69 -7.84
C VAL A 79 24.07 8.85 -6.64
N GLU A 80 25.07 8.41 -5.89
CA GLU A 80 24.96 7.43 -4.81
C GLU A 80 25.52 8.00 -3.51
N ARG A 81 25.20 7.33 -2.40
CA ARG A 81 25.82 7.60 -1.10
C ARG A 81 26.49 6.33 -0.56
N PRO A 82 27.53 6.45 0.29
CA PRO A 82 28.17 5.29 0.91
C PRO A 82 27.25 4.49 1.86
N PRO A 83 27.40 3.16 1.94
CA PRO A 83 28.08 2.32 0.97
C PRO A 83 27.27 2.11 -0.31
N VAL A 84 27.94 2.11 -1.46
CA VAL A 84 27.36 1.65 -2.73
C VAL A 84 27.53 0.14 -2.83
N LEU A 85 26.41 -0.57 -2.92
CA LEU A 85 26.37 -2.02 -3.05
C LEU A 85 26.25 -2.38 -4.53
N PHE A 86 27.04 -3.33 -5.01
CA PHE A 86 27.01 -3.72 -6.42
C PHE A 86 26.13 -4.94 -6.62
N ALA A 87 25.28 -4.89 -7.66
CA ALA A 87 24.44 -5.99 -8.08
C ALA A 87 24.64 -6.27 -9.57
N THR A 88 24.67 -7.55 -9.93
CA THR A 88 24.97 -8.01 -11.29
C THR A 88 24.00 -9.09 -11.71
N GLU A 89 23.63 -9.10 -12.98
CA GLU A 89 22.81 -10.14 -13.58
C GLU A 89 23.56 -10.85 -14.71
N ILE A 90 23.44 -12.17 -14.71
CA ILE A 90 24.01 -13.06 -15.73
C ILE A 90 22.86 -13.81 -16.38
N VAL A 91 22.57 -13.47 -17.63
CA VAL A 91 21.57 -14.16 -18.43
C VAL A 91 22.26 -15.27 -19.21
N VAL A 92 21.73 -16.48 -19.11
CA VAL A 92 22.30 -17.70 -19.70
C VAL A 92 21.43 -18.13 -20.88
N HIS A 93 22.03 -18.71 -21.91
CA HIS A 93 21.25 -19.28 -23.02
C HIS A 93 20.32 -20.40 -22.52
N PRO A 94 19.05 -20.45 -22.96
CA PRO A 94 18.12 -21.49 -22.56
C PRO A 94 18.67 -22.90 -22.79
N GLY A 95 18.61 -23.76 -21.78
CA GLY A 95 19.08 -25.15 -21.83
C GLY A 95 20.60 -25.33 -21.63
N ARG A 96 21.34 -24.26 -21.31
CA ARG A 96 22.79 -24.29 -21.03
C ARG A 96 23.14 -24.11 -19.54
N GLU A 97 22.16 -24.08 -18.67
CA GLU A 97 22.31 -23.73 -17.25
C GLU A 97 23.09 -24.81 -16.49
N ALA A 98 22.81 -26.09 -16.78
CA ALA A 98 23.55 -27.21 -16.22
C ALA A 98 25.03 -27.20 -16.66
N LEU A 99 25.33 -26.74 -17.88
CA LEU A 99 26.71 -26.59 -18.34
C LEU A 99 27.41 -25.45 -17.60
N LEU A 100 26.75 -24.29 -17.46
CA LEU A 100 27.32 -23.18 -16.69
C LEU A 100 27.57 -23.59 -15.23
N ALA A 101 26.61 -24.28 -14.60
CA ALA A 101 26.75 -24.80 -13.24
C ALA A 101 27.89 -25.82 -13.09
N SER A 102 28.19 -26.60 -14.15
CA SER A 102 29.32 -27.53 -14.13
C SER A 102 30.69 -26.82 -14.25
N ARG A 103 30.73 -25.62 -14.83
CA ARG A 103 31.95 -24.83 -15.07
C ARG A 103 32.12 -23.65 -14.12
N SER A 104 31.15 -23.37 -13.26
CA SER A 104 31.18 -22.24 -12.32
C SER A 104 32.34 -22.30 -11.33
N GLN A 105 32.93 -23.48 -11.11
CA GLN A 105 34.17 -23.68 -10.35
C GLN A 105 35.40 -23.05 -11.00
N ASP A 106 35.39 -22.95 -12.33
CA ASP A 106 36.52 -22.48 -13.14
C ASP A 106 36.35 -21.02 -13.57
N LEU A 107 35.29 -20.34 -13.13
CA LEU A 107 34.97 -18.97 -13.53
C LEU A 107 34.85 -18.06 -12.31
N ASN A 108 35.42 -16.86 -12.42
CA ASN A 108 35.26 -15.77 -11.44
C ASN A 108 34.46 -14.62 -12.04
N LEU A 109 33.61 -14.01 -11.22
CA LEU A 109 33.01 -12.71 -11.48
C LEU A 109 33.85 -11.63 -10.80
N CYS A 110 34.48 -10.76 -11.59
CA CYS A 110 35.36 -9.69 -11.14
C CYS A 110 34.72 -8.32 -11.37
N LEU A 111 34.76 -7.46 -10.35
CA LEU A 111 34.31 -6.07 -10.38
C LEU A 111 35.52 -5.15 -10.58
N GLU A 112 35.48 -4.34 -11.63
CA GLU A 112 36.46 -3.29 -11.88
C GLU A 112 35.89 -1.92 -11.59
N ILE A 113 36.62 -1.10 -10.83
CA ILE A 113 36.31 0.31 -10.61
C ILE A 113 37.51 1.15 -11.05
N ASN A 114 37.28 2.07 -11.99
CA ASN A 114 38.30 2.89 -12.66
C ASN A 114 39.42 2.03 -13.28
N ASN A 115 39.04 0.95 -13.99
CA ASN A 115 39.94 -0.04 -14.60
C ASN A 115 40.87 -0.75 -13.60
N VAL A 116 40.50 -0.79 -12.32
CA VAL A 116 41.21 -1.55 -11.29
C VAL A 116 40.26 -2.59 -10.73
N THR A 117 40.65 -3.86 -10.81
CA THR A 117 39.91 -4.97 -10.20
C THR A 117 39.88 -4.78 -8.68
N ARG A 118 38.68 -4.60 -8.13
CA ARG A 118 38.46 -4.37 -6.69
C ARG A 118 38.06 -5.63 -5.95
N ALA A 119 37.32 -6.50 -6.62
CA ALA A 119 36.88 -7.76 -6.06
C ALA A 119 36.73 -8.81 -7.15
N CYS A 120 36.98 -10.08 -6.83
CA CYS A 120 36.69 -11.22 -7.68
C CYS A 120 36.11 -12.33 -6.81
N TYR A 121 35.05 -12.95 -7.31
CA TYR A 121 34.30 -13.97 -6.60
C TYR A 121 34.09 -15.16 -7.50
N ARG A 122 34.23 -16.37 -6.96
CA ARG A 122 33.90 -17.58 -7.72
C ARG A 122 32.41 -17.64 -7.99
N LEU A 123 32.04 -18.04 -9.20
CA LEU A 123 30.63 -18.14 -9.61
C LEU A 123 29.85 -19.23 -8.88
N ASP A 124 30.53 -20.26 -8.35
CA ASP A 124 29.94 -21.28 -7.48
C ASP A 124 30.06 -20.97 -5.97
N GLY A 125 30.64 -19.82 -5.64
CA GLY A 125 30.83 -19.36 -4.27
C GLY A 125 29.56 -18.76 -3.65
N PRO A 126 29.59 -18.44 -2.35
CA PRO A 126 28.52 -17.66 -1.73
C PRO A 126 28.37 -16.32 -2.45
N ALA A 127 27.13 -15.83 -2.57
CA ALA A 127 26.84 -14.52 -3.14
C ALA A 127 27.68 -13.48 -2.40
N ALA A 128 28.51 -12.76 -3.14
CA ALA A 128 29.47 -11.86 -2.56
C ALA A 128 29.09 -10.42 -2.87
N THR A 129 28.95 -9.64 -1.80
CA THR A 129 28.62 -8.23 -1.87
C THR A 129 29.91 -7.40 -1.79
N TYR A 130 30.11 -6.54 -2.78
CA TYR A 130 31.14 -5.52 -2.71
C TYR A 130 30.51 -4.20 -2.26
N GLU A 131 31.09 -3.58 -1.25
CA GLU A 131 30.71 -2.26 -0.76
C GLU A 131 31.77 -1.24 -1.13
N HIS A 132 31.36 -0.15 -1.77
CA HIS A 132 32.24 0.98 -2.07
C HIS A 132 31.89 2.20 -1.22
N TRP A 133 32.89 2.81 -0.61
CA TRP A 133 32.70 3.84 0.42
C TRP A 133 33.27 5.21 0.03
N GLU A 134 34.25 5.23 -0.87
CA GLU A 134 34.99 6.43 -1.22
C GLU A 134 34.15 7.42 -2.03
N LEU A 135 34.29 8.72 -1.73
CA LEU A 135 33.61 9.79 -2.45
C LEU A 135 34.36 10.13 -3.75
N GLY A 136 33.63 10.37 -4.83
CA GLY A 136 34.20 10.71 -6.12
C GLY A 136 33.34 10.30 -7.31
N SER A 137 33.89 10.45 -8.51
CA SER A 137 33.30 9.92 -9.74
C SER A 137 34.06 8.68 -10.20
N TYR A 138 33.31 7.67 -10.59
CA TYR A 138 33.83 6.35 -10.87
C TYR A 138 33.23 5.80 -12.15
N THR A 139 33.99 4.94 -12.83
CA THR A 139 33.51 4.06 -13.89
C THR A 139 33.62 2.62 -13.41
N THR A 140 32.65 1.79 -13.76
CA THR A 140 32.64 0.39 -13.34
C THR A 140 32.18 -0.53 -14.46
N ARG A 141 32.70 -1.75 -14.46
CA ARG A 141 32.24 -2.87 -15.28
C ARG A 141 32.51 -4.16 -14.52
N VAL A 142 31.80 -5.21 -14.91
CA VAL A 142 32.05 -6.56 -14.40
C VAL A 142 32.53 -7.46 -15.50
N LEU A 143 33.45 -8.35 -15.15
CA LEU A 143 34.07 -9.31 -16.05
C LEU A 143 33.85 -10.71 -15.50
N ILE A 144 33.68 -11.66 -16.41
CA ILE A 144 33.81 -13.07 -16.08
C ILE A 144 35.18 -13.49 -16.57
N THR A 145 36.01 -14.02 -15.67
CA THR A 145 37.39 -14.43 -15.95
C THR A 145 37.57 -15.91 -15.66
N ASP A 146 38.44 -16.56 -16.42
CA ASP A 146 38.83 -17.95 -16.16
C ASP A 146 39.75 -18.00 -14.94
N SER A 147 39.40 -18.81 -13.94
CA SER A 147 40.11 -18.95 -12.67
C SER A 147 41.54 -19.46 -12.81
N SER A 148 41.85 -20.20 -13.88
CA SER A 148 43.15 -20.84 -14.09
C SER A 148 44.10 -19.99 -14.94
N THR A 149 43.55 -19.27 -15.92
CA THR A 149 44.34 -18.48 -16.89
C THR A 149 44.29 -16.97 -16.61
N GLY A 150 43.30 -16.51 -15.83
CA GLY A 150 43.04 -15.08 -15.61
C GLY A 150 42.58 -14.34 -16.86
N LYS A 151 42.24 -15.07 -17.94
CA LYS A 151 41.79 -14.46 -19.20
C LYS A 151 40.33 -14.04 -19.08
N ASP A 152 40.03 -12.84 -19.57
CA ASP A 152 38.66 -12.33 -19.67
C ASP A 152 37.86 -13.20 -20.64
N TYR A 153 36.78 -13.78 -20.14
CA TYR A 153 35.82 -14.57 -20.90
C TYR A 153 34.69 -13.68 -21.42
N TRP A 154 34.14 -12.81 -20.56
CA TRP A 154 33.04 -11.90 -20.86
C TRP A 154 33.18 -10.57 -20.11
N GLN A 155 32.62 -9.49 -20.66
CA GLN A 155 32.55 -8.18 -19.97
C GLN A 155 31.19 -7.51 -20.15
N SER A 156 30.76 -6.76 -19.13
CA SER A 156 29.61 -5.88 -19.22
C SER A 156 29.93 -4.59 -19.97
N ALA A 157 28.88 -3.81 -20.29
CA ALA A 157 29.06 -2.41 -20.64
C ALA A 157 29.73 -1.64 -19.48
N LEU A 158 30.49 -0.60 -19.83
CA LEU A 158 31.07 0.34 -18.87
C LEU A 158 30.00 1.35 -18.48
N ILE A 159 29.81 1.56 -17.18
CA ILE A 159 28.88 2.57 -16.65
C ILE A 159 29.64 3.58 -15.78
N ALA A 160 29.10 4.78 -15.64
CA ALA A 160 29.62 5.82 -14.75
C ALA A 160 28.67 6.06 -13.57
N PHE A 161 29.22 6.35 -12.39
CA PHE A 161 28.44 6.75 -11.22
C PHE A 161 29.25 7.70 -10.32
N ALA A 162 28.58 8.44 -9.46
CA ALA A 162 29.22 9.32 -8.48
C ALA A 162 28.81 8.94 -7.06
N VAL A 163 29.75 8.99 -6.12
CA VAL A 163 29.50 8.80 -4.69
C VAL A 163 29.75 10.13 -3.99
N VAL A 164 28.72 10.64 -3.32
CA VAL A 164 28.74 11.95 -2.65
C VAL A 164 28.43 11.80 -1.17
N SER A 165 28.68 12.85 -0.38
CA SER A 165 28.34 12.85 1.04
C SER A 165 26.81 12.75 1.26
N ASP A 166 26.37 12.29 2.43
CA ASP A 166 24.93 12.22 2.76
C ASP A 166 24.21 13.57 2.56
N LEU A 167 24.87 14.68 2.93
CA LEU A 167 24.31 16.02 2.78
C LEU A 167 24.13 16.42 1.31
N GLU A 168 25.14 16.17 0.48
CA GLU A 168 25.08 16.45 -0.97
C GLU A 168 24.07 15.54 -1.66
N PHE A 169 24.01 14.28 -1.25
CA PHE A 169 23.04 13.30 -1.73
C PHE A 169 21.61 13.73 -1.42
N ASP A 170 21.32 14.11 -0.18
CA ASP A 170 20.00 14.58 0.25
C ASP A 170 19.59 15.86 -0.50
N ALA A 171 20.53 16.79 -0.72
CA ALA A 171 20.30 18.00 -1.52
C ALA A 171 20.03 17.68 -3.00
N HIS A 172 20.77 16.73 -3.58
CA HIS A 172 20.56 16.26 -4.94
C HIS A 172 19.17 15.62 -5.10
N LEU A 173 18.78 14.73 -4.17
CA LEU A 173 17.47 14.09 -4.17
C LEU A 173 16.33 15.11 -3.99
N ALA A 174 16.49 16.09 -3.09
CA ALA A 174 15.50 17.15 -2.91
C ALA A 174 15.27 17.97 -4.18
N ARG A 175 16.35 18.31 -4.91
CA ARG A 175 16.25 18.99 -6.21
C ARG A 175 15.51 18.16 -7.24
N LEU A 176 15.83 16.86 -7.33
CA LEU A 176 15.12 15.96 -8.27
C LEU A 176 13.62 15.87 -7.94
N ILE A 177 13.25 15.80 -6.66
CA ILE A 177 11.84 15.80 -6.24
C ILE A 177 11.16 17.13 -6.61
N GLU A 178 11.87 18.26 -6.46
CA GLU A 178 11.37 19.57 -6.87
C GLU A 178 11.12 19.67 -8.38
N GLU A 179 12.02 19.09 -9.19
CA GLU A 179 11.89 19.07 -10.65
C GLU A 179 10.71 18.21 -11.14
N GLU A 180 10.33 17.18 -10.39
CA GLU A 180 9.15 16.35 -10.67
C GLU A 180 7.84 17.00 -10.20
N ARG A 181 7.87 17.87 -9.18
CA ARG A 181 6.66 18.48 -8.57
C ARG A 181 5.67 19.08 -9.57
N PRO A 182 6.09 19.86 -10.60
CA PRO A 182 5.16 20.46 -11.57
C PRO A 182 4.37 19.45 -12.41
N LYS A 183 4.83 18.18 -12.48
CA LYS A 183 4.15 17.10 -13.22
C LYS A 183 2.98 16.49 -12.45
N HIS A 184 2.83 16.84 -11.17
CA HIS A 184 1.82 16.28 -10.28
C HIS A 184 0.78 17.33 -9.88
N ARG A 185 -0.38 16.87 -9.38
CA ARG A 185 -1.43 17.78 -8.88
C ARG A 185 -0.92 18.62 -7.72
N SER A 186 -1.43 19.84 -7.59
CA SER A 186 -1.14 20.68 -6.43
C SER A 186 -1.51 19.95 -5.13
N GLY A 187 -0.58 19.88 -4.18
CA GLY A 187 -0.77 19.25 -2.87
C GLY A 187 -0.81 17.72 -2.90
N TYR A 188 -0.16 17.06 -3.86
CA TYR A 188 -0.09 15.59 -3.93
C TYR A 188 0.67 14.94 -2.75
N ASP A 189 1.49 15.73 -2.05
CA ASP A 189 2.38 15.37 -0.95
C ASP A 189 1.91 15.90 0.42
N LEU A 190 0.70 16.48 0.50
CA LEU A 190 0.13 16.96 1.76
C LEU A 190 -0.02 15.82 2.76
N THR A 191 0.20 16.13 4.04
CA THR A 191 -0.19 15.26 5.14
C THR A 191 -1.71 15.19 5.26
N LEU A 192 -2.23 14.15 5.94
CA LEU A 192 -3.67 13.97 6.18
C LEU A 192 -4.33 15.22 6.78
N VAL A 193 -3.69 15.83 7.79
CA VAL A 193 -4.23 17.01 8.48
C VAL A 193 -4.17 18.26 7.60
N GLU A 194 -3.11 18.42 6.80
CA GLU A 194 -3.01 19.54 5.85
C GLU A 194 -4.04 19.43 4.73
N TRP A 195 -4.24 18.22 4.20
CA TRP A 195 -5.29 17.94 3.23
C TRP A 195 -6.67 18.27 3.80
N ALA A 196 -6.99 17.80 5.01
CA ALA A 196 -8.28 18.06 5.64
C ALA A 196 -8.53 19.57 5.84
N LYS A 197 -7.52 20.30 6.32
CA LYS A 197 -7.58 21.77 6.44
C LYS A 197 -7.74 22.45 5.08
N GLN A 198 -7.12 21.93 4.03
CA GLN A 198 -7.30 22.46 2.68
C GLN A 198 -8.75 22.28 2.21
N GLN A 199 -9.34 21.09 2.38
CA GLN A 199 -10.74 20.83 2.01
C GLN A 199 -11.71 21.75 2.77
N GLN A 200 -11.51 21.91 4.08
CA GLN A 200 -12.34 22.79 4.93
C GLN A 200 -12.23 24.27 4.54
N ARG A 201 -11.05 24.73 4.10
CA ARG A 201 -10.85 26.11 3.64
C ARG A 201 -11.41 26.36 2.24
N GLN A 202 -11.24 25.41 1.33
CA GLN A 202 -11.66 25.55 -0.06
C GLN A 202 -13.18 25.39 -0.19
N GLN A 203 -13.80 24.51 0.60
CA GLN A 203 -15.22 24.18 0.51
C GLN A 203 -15.69 23.90 -0.92
N ASP A 204 -14.93 23.06 -1.63
CA ASP A 204 -15.20 22.72 -3.03
C ASP A 204 -16.64 22.23 -3.23
N GLU A 205 -17.34 22.77 -4.23
CA GLU A 205 -18.76 22.48 -4.47
C GLU A 205 -18.99 21.03 -4.85
N THR A 206 -18.08 20.42 -5.62
CA THR A 206 -18.17 19.01 -6.02
C THR A 206 -18.05 18.10 -4.80
N LEU A 207 -17.10 18.41 -3.91
CA LEU A 207 -16.94 17.71 -2.65
C LEU A 207 -18.18 17.86 -1.76
N LEU A 208 -18.74 19.06 -1.64
CA LEU A 208 -19.95 19.29 -0.85
C LEU A 208 -21.14 18.50 -1.39
N LEU A 209 -21.34 18.46 -2.71
CA LEU A 209 -22.38 17.65 -3.35
C LEU A 209 -22.17 16.16 -3.08
N GLN A 210 -20.92 15.70 -3.14
CA GLN A 210 -20.58 14.33 -2.79
C GLN A 210 -20.93 14.01 -1.32
N LEU A 211 -20.60 14.90 -0.39
CA LEU A 211 -20.89 14.71 1.04
C LEU A 211 -22.39 14.72 1.39
N GLN A 212 -23.26 15.14 0.48
CA GLN A 212 -24.72 15.01 0.65
C GLN A 212 -25.21 13.57 0.48
N GLN A 213 -24.44 12.71 -0.20
CA GLN A 213 -24.83 11.34 -0.50
C GLN A 213 -24.57 10.43 0.72
N ASP A 214 -25.50 9.52 0.99
CA ASP A 214 -25.41 8.57 2.10
C ASP A 214 -24.74 7.23 1.74
N ASP A 215 -24.57 6.95 0.43
CA ASP A 215 -24.09 5.67 -0.09
C ASP A 215 -22.56 5.52 -0.14
N ILE A 216 -21.81 6.42 0.51
CA ILE A 216 -20.34 6.42 0.44
C ILE A 216 -19.75 5.49 1.51
N GLY A 217 -19.60 4.21 1.18
CA GLY A 217 -18.77 3.26 1.93
C GLY A 217 -19.30 1.83 2.00
N ILE A 218 -18.56 0.93 2.66
CA ILE A 218 -18.97 -0.48 2.87
C ILE A 218 -20.09 -0.59 3.92
N ALA A 219 -20.27 0.43 4.76
CA ALA A 219 -21.21 0.43 5.88
C ALA A 219 -22.70 0.35 5.46
N THR A 220 -23.03 0.59 4.19
CA THR A 220 -24.41 0.55 3.66
C THR A 220 -24.81 -0.81 3.09
N VAL A 221 -23.89 -1.78 2.94
CA VAL A 221 -24.29 -3.16 2.60
C VAL A 221 -24.79 -3.82 3.89
N PRO A 222 -26.07 -4.24 3.99
CA PRO A 222 -26.56 -4.93 5.16
C PRO A 222 -25.73 -6.19 5.42
N ALA A 223 -25.35 -6.44 6.67
CA ALA A 223 -24.87 -7.76 7.05
C ALA A 223 -25.96 -8.79 6.69
N VAL A 224 -25.57 -9.84 5.97
CA VAL A 224 -26.47 -10.95 5.57
C VAL A 224 -27.22 -11.43 6.81
N GLY A 225 -28.52 -11.13 6.85
CA GLY A 225 -29.35 -11.29 8.05
C GLY A 225 -30.69 -10.54 8.00
N ARG A 226 -30.87 -9.56 7.11
CA ARG A 226 -32.20 -9.03 6.76
C ARG A 226 -32.60 -9.54 5.37
N GLN A 227 -33.76 -10.19 5.30
CA GLN A 227 -34.39 -10.60 4.06
C GLN A 227 -34.67 -9.37 3.18
N GLN A 228 -33.78 -9.10 2.24
CA GLN A 228 -34.09 -8.38 1.01
C GLN A 228 -33.30 -9.07 -0.09
N LYS A 229 -33.96 -9.98 -0.79
CA LYS A 229 -33.40 -10.83 -1.83
C LYS A 229 -33.65 -10.25 -3.23
N GLU A 230 -33.98 -8.96 -3.34
CA GLU A 230 -34.56 -8.43 -4.58
C GLU A 230 -33.92 -7.16 -5.15
N ASP A 231 -32.80 -6.65 -4.62
CA ASP A 231 -32.12 -5.50 -5.25
C ASP A 231 -30.58 -5.49 -5.05
N MET A 232 -29.92 -6.66 -5.12
CA MET A 232 -28.48 -6.66 -5.37
C MET A 232 -28.26 -6.33 -6.85
N SER A 233 -27.66 -5.17 -7.13
CA SER A 233 -27.31 -4.77 -8.49
C SER A 233 -26.53 -5.88 -9.20
N VAL A 234 -26.82 -6.10 -10.48
CA VAL A 234 -26.13 -7.01 -11.42
C VAL A 234 -24.59 -6.90 -11.38
N ALA A 235 -24.04 -5.80 -10.84
CA ALA A 235 -22.61 -5.59 -10.67
C ALA A 235 -21.91 -6.49 -9.63
N ASP A 236 -22.64 -7.10 -8.69
CA ASP A 236 -22.05 -7.93 -7.63
C ASP A 236 -21.87 -9.41 -8.05
N GLU A 237 -22.61 -9.92 -9.04
CA GLU A 237 -22.41 -11.31 -9.51
C GLU A 237 -21.10 -11.53 -10.29
N ASP A 238 -20.42 -10.45 -10.71
CA ASP A 238 -19.20 -10.45 -11.53
C ASP A 238 -17.91 -10.10 -10.74
N LEU A 239 -17.93 -10.10 -9.40
CA LEU A 239 -16.77 -9.75 -8.60
C LEU A 239 -15.66 -10.81 -8.74
N VAL A 240 -14.54 -10.44 -9.35
CA VAL A 240 -13.39 -11.33 -9.57
C VAL A 240 -12.41 -11.23 -8.39
N LEU A 241 -12.09 -10.01 -7.97
CA LEU A 241 -11.01 -9.76 -7.01
C LEU A 241 -11.39 -8.69 -5.98
N VAL A 242 -11.19 -8.99 -4.69
CA VAL A 242 -11.24 -8.01 -3.61
C VAL A 242 -9.83 -7.79 -3.06
N VAL A 243 -9.36 -6.56 -3.12
CA VAL A 243 -8.02 -6.15 -2.69
C VAL A 243 -8.10 -5.43 -1.34
N GLY A 244 -7.39 -5.95 -0.35
CA GLY A 244 -7.18 -5.34 0.95
C GLY A 244 -5.77 -4.77 1.05
N VAL A 245 -5.66 -3.45 1.08
CA VAL A 245 -4.40 -2.71 1.13
C VAL A 245 -4.09 -2.35 2.58
N LYS A 246 -3.11 -3.03 3.18
CA LYS A 246 -2.60 -2.71 4.51
C LYS A 246 -1.98 -1.32 4.48
N THR A 247 -2.43 -0.44 5.38
CA THR A 247 -1.94 0.93 5.43
C THR A 247 -1.83 1.43 6.86
N ALA A 248 -0.84 2.30 7.11
CA ALA A 248 -0.78 3.09 8.33
C ALA A 248 -1.64 4.35 8.15
N VAL A 249 -2.70 4.48 8.96
CA VAL A 249 -3.74 5.49 8.79
C VAL A 249 -3.16 6.90 8.81
N VAL A 250 -2.25 7.19 9.73
CA VAL A 250 -1.72 8.54 9.94
C VAL A 250 -0.59 8.89 8.97
N SER A 251 0.42 8.02 8.86
CA SER A 251 1.67 8.33 8.14
C SER A 251 1.58 8.11 6.62
N ASN A 252 0.72 7.19 6.15
CA ASN A 252 0.75 6.75 4.76
C ASN A 252 -0.39 7.35 3.91
N PHE A 253 -0.93 8.50 4.33
CA PHE A 253 -1.96 9.21 3.55
C PHE A 253 -1.53 9.50 2.11
N ALA A 254 -0.31 10.00 1.89
CA ALA A 254 0.21 10.30 0.56
C ALA A 254 0.29 9.06 -0.36
N LEU A 255 0.55 7.89 0.21
CA LEU A 255 0.56 6.61 -0.52
C LEU A 255 -0.86 6.22 -0.94
N ARG A 256 -1.84 6.30 -0.02
CA ARG A 256 -3.26 6.07 -0.36
C ARG A 256 -3.74 7.02 -1.44
N GLN A 257 -3.36 8.30 -1.38
CA GLN A 257 -3.68 9.28 -2.42
C GLN A 257 -3.06 8.90 -3.77
N ALA A 258 -1.77 8.51 -3.78
CA ALA A 258 -1.11 8.05 -5.01
C ALA A 258 -1.84 6.86 -5.64
N MET A 259 -2.27 5.88 -4.84
CA MET A 259 -3.04 4.74 -5.31
C MET A 259 -4.42 5.13 -5.86
N ARG A 260 -5.17 5.98 -5.15
CA ARG A 260 -6.49 6.50 -5.59
C ARG A 260 -6.40 7.31 -6.89
N GLU A 261 -5.27 7.94 -7.15
CA GLU A 261 -4.99 8.68 -8.39
C GLU A 261 -4.50 7.79 -9.53
N THR A 262 -4.14 6.54 -9.24
CA THR A 262 -3.48 5.63 -10.19
C THR A 262 -4.24 4.32 -10.32
N TRP A 263 -3.60 3.20 -10.00
CA TRP A 263 -4.10 1.85 -10.28
C TRP A 263 -5.33 1.46 -9.46
N ALA A 264 -5.59 2.13 -8.33
CA ALA A 264 -6.80 1.94 -7.53
C ALA A 264 -7.90 3.00 -7.80
N SER A 265 -7.72 3.85 -8.82
CA SER A 265 -8.74 4.81 -9.23
C SER A 265 -9.95 4.12 -9.87
N LYS A 266 -11.15 4.70 -9.73
CA LYS A 266 -12.36 4.21 -10.43
C LYS A 266 -12.19 4.12 -11.95
N LYS A 267 -11.32 4.96 -12.53
CA LYS A 267 -11.04 5.00 -13.98
C LYS A 267 -10.10 3.89 -14.42
N ALA A 268 -9.10 3.55 -13.61
CA ALA A 268 -8.10 2.53 -13.94
C ALA A 268 -8.53 1.12 -13.53
N LEU A 269 -9.37 0.99 -12.50
CA LEU A 269 -9.79 -0.31 -11.99
C LEU A 269 -10.65 -1.08 -13.01
N PRO A 270 -10.28 -2.33 -13.35
CA PRO A 270 -11.12 -3.20 -14.17
C PRO A 270 -12.46 -3.48 -13.49
N ARG A 271 -13.47 -3.82 -14.30
CA ARG A 271 -14.75 -4.36 -13.78
C ARG A 271 -14.50 -5.58 -12.90
N GLY A 272 -15.31 -5.79 -11.88
CA GLY A 272 -15.17 -6.94 -10.96
C GLY A 272 -13.97 -6.83 -10.02
N VAL A 273 -13.45 -5.62 -9.77
CA VAL A 273 -12.42 -5.38 -8.76
C VAL A 273 -12.92 -4.39 -7.72
N LYS A 274 -12.67 -4.71 -6.44
CA LYS A 274 -12.90 -3.79 -5.32
C LYS A 274 -11.60 -3.60 -4.55
N VAL A 275 -11.20 -2.36 -4.28
CA VAL A 275 -10.01 -2.04 -3.47
C VAL A 275 -10.45 -1.35 -2.18
N LEU A 276 -9.91 -1.80 -1.05
CA LEU A 276 -10.19 -1.31 0.29
C LEU A 276 -8.89 -1.08 1.06
N PHE A 277 -8.80 0.05 1.77
CA PHE A 277 -7.67 0.37 2.65
C PHE A 277 -7.93 -0.14 4.07
N LEU A 278 -7.00 -0.94 4.60
CA LEU A 278 -7.07 -1.60 5.90
C LEU A 278 -6.30 -0.79 6.93
N GLY A 279 -7.00 0.18 7.53
CA GLY A 279 -6.46 1.08 8.54
C GLY A 279 -6.47 0.52 9.95
N CYS A 280 -7.47 -0.29 10.35
CA CYS A 280 -7.68 -0.71 11.75
C CYS A 280 -7.84 0.48 12.72
N ARG A 281 -7.85 0.24 14.04
CA ARG A 281 -7.89 1.31 15.05
C ARG A 281 -6.57 2.12 15.03
N PRO A 282 -6.60 3.42 14.71
CA PRO A 282 -5.38 4.21 14.51
C PRO A 282 -4.64 4.45 15.83
N PHE A 283 -3.32 4.56 15.75
CA PHE A 283 -2.45 4.92 16.88
C PHE A 283 -1.82 6.29 16.66
N SER A 284 -1.51 6.98 17.76
CA SER A 284 -0.71 8.20 17.77
C SER A 284 0.59 7.95 18.52
N ALA A 285 1.71 8.28 17.86
CA ALA A 285 3.03 8.29 18.47
C ALA A 285 3.20 9.55 19.32
N VAL A 286 2.65 9.54 20.53
CA VAL A 286 2.92 10.60 21.51
C VAL A 286 4.10 10.17 22.37
N LYS A 287 5.05 11.09 22.58
CA LYS A 287 6.28 10.81 23.34
C LYS A 287 5.96 10.48 24.81
N PRO A 288 6.74 9.61 25.47
CA PRO A 288 6.65 9.43 26.92
C PRO A 288 6.99 10.76 27.61
N GLY A 289 6.08 11.27 28.45
CA GLY A 289 6.15 12.58 29.09
C GLY A 289 4.85 13.42 28.98
N ASP A 290 3.93 13.03 28.10
CA ASP A 290 2.55 13.57 28.01
C ASP A 290 1.56 12.74 28.86
N SER A 291 2.04 11.95 29.83
CA SER A 291 1.20 11.27 30.81
C SER A 291 0.70 12.27 31.84
N ASP A 292 -0.61 12.22 32.10
CA ASP A 292 -1.42 13.08 32.97
C ASP A 292 -1.00 13.10 34.46
N GLU A 293 0.28 13.38 34.80
CA GLU A 293 0.74 13.45 36.20
C GLU A 293 1.30 14.81 36.65
N ASP A 294 1.43 15.83 35.79
CA ASP A 294 1.79 17.19 36.21
C ASP A 294 0.65 18.18 35.98
N ALA A 295 -0.27 18.19 36.94
CA ALA A 295 -1.32 19.18 37.12
C ALA A 295 -0.73 20.54 37.55
N ASP A 296 0.00 21.21 36.66
CA ASP A 296 0.06 22.68 36.67
C ASP A 296 0.66 23.21 35.35
N THR A 297 -0.16 23.92 34.56
CA THR A 297 0.21 24.89 33.50
C THR A 297 0.45 24.52 32.02
N THR A 298 0.16 23.30 31.49
CA THR A 298 0.28 23.05 30.01
C THR A 298 -0.75 22.13 29.31
N GLU A 299 -1.87 21.78 29.95
CA GLU A 299 -2.79 20.69 29.55
C GLU A 299 -3.68 20.90 28.28
N ARG A 300 -3.58 22.00 27.51
CA ARG A 300 -4.51 22.25 26.38
C ARG A 300 -4.07 21.77 25.00
N LYS A 301 -2.78 21.47 24.78
CA LYS A 301 -2.23 21.20 23.43
C LYS A 301 -2.32 19.74 22.95
N PRO A 302 -2.04 18.70 23.76
CA PRO A 302 -1.98 17.32 23.27
C PRO A 302 -3.34 16.79 22.75
N ASN A 303 -4.42 17.16 23.42
CA ASN A 303 -5.78 16.74 23.03
C ASN A 303 -6.29 17.46 21.77
N ALA A 304 -5.85 18.70 21.52
CA ALA A 304 -6.26 19.44 20.33
C ALA A 304 -5.64 18.85 19.04
N GLU A 305 -4.39 18.38 19.10
CA GLU A 305 -3.73 17.73 17.96
C GLU A 305 -4.30 16.35 17.67
N LYS A 306 -4.48 15.51 18.72
CA LYS A 306 -5.15 14.22 18.60
C LYS A 306 -6.56 14.36 18.02
N ARG A 307 -7.32 15.38 18.46
CA ARG A 307 -8.65 15.69 17.91
C ARG A 307 -8.60 16.10 16.43
N ARG A 308 -7.70 17.02 16.05
CA ARG A 308 -7.53 17.42 14.64
C ARG A 308 -7.19 16.24 13.75
N LEU A 309 -6.35 15.32 14.25
CA LEU A 309 -6.01 14.10 13.54
C LEU A 309 -7.22 13.18 13.39
N TRP A 310 -7.99 12.97 14.46
CA TRP A 310 -9.22 12.19 14.42
C TRP A 310 -10.23 12.75 13.41
N GLU A 311 -10.47 14.06 13.42
CA GLU A 311 -11.34 14.72 12.44
C GLU A 311 -10.85 14.53 11.00
N ALA A 312 -9.54 14.61 10.77
CA ALA A 312 -8.98 14.41 9.44
C ALA A 312 -9.13 12.96 8.95
N ILE A 313 -8.98 11.96 9.84
CA ILE A 313 -9.23 10.54 9.55
C ILE A 313 -10.69 10.33 9.17
N GLU A 314 -11.62 10.84 9.98
CA GLU A 314 -13.05 10.71 9.72
C GLU A 314 -13.47 11.46 8.44
N LEU A 315 -12.84 12.59 8.13
CA LEU A 315 -13.03 13.27 6.86
C LEU A 315 -12.59 12.40 5.68
N GLU A 316 -11.38 11.85 5.73
CA GLU A 316 -10.88 10.97 4.66
C GLU A 316 -11.83 9.78 4.43
N LYS A 317 -12.28 9.13 5.50
CA LYS A 317 -13.24 8.02 5.40
C LYS A 317 -14.51 8.44 4.66
N ARG A 318 -15.07 9.60 4.97
CA ARG A 318 -16.29 10.11 4.31
C ARG A 318 -16.06 10.51 2.86
N VAL A 319 -14.92 11.11 2.56
CA VAL A 319 -14.62 11.57 1.21
C VAL A 319 -14.39 10.40 0.26
N TYR A 320 -13.73 9.33 0.69
CA TYR A 320 -13.35 8.25 -0.22
C TYR A 320 -14.18 6.97 -0.05
N GLY A 321 -14.73 6.70 1.13
CA GLY A 321 -15.57 5.52 1.39
C GLY A 321 -14.85 4.17 1.26
N ASP A 322 -13.53 4.17 1.15
CA ASP A 322 -12.70 2.99 0.87
C ASP A 322 -11.77 2.60 2.03
N MET A 323 -11.72 3.40 3.10
CA MET A 323 -10.85 3.17 4.25
C MET A 323 -11.62 2.61 5.44
N LEU A 324 -11.13 1.49 5.97
CA LEU A 324 -11.68 0.77 7.11
C LEU A 324 -10.81 0.98 8.34
N THR A 325 -11.42 1.45 9.43
CA THR A 325 -10.75 1.64 10.72
C THR A 325 -11.45 0.81 11.80
N GLY A 326 -12.44 1.39 12.48
CA GLY A 326 -13.21 0.73 13.54
C GLY A 326 -14.11 -0.41 13.05
N GLU A 327 -14.25 -0.58 11.73
CA GLU A 327 -14.97 -1.70 11.10
C GLU A 327 -14.19 -3.02 11.18
N LEU A 328 -12.88 -2.97 11.41
CA LEU A 328 -12.02 -4.13 11.57
C LEU A 328 -11.62 -4.26 13.05
N ASP A 329 -11.68 -5.48 13.60
CA ASP A 329 -11.35 -5.73 15.01
C ASP A 329 -9.85 -5.90 15.23
N CYS A 330 -9.07 -4.90 14.82
CA CYS A 330 -7.61 -4.90 14.85
C CYS A 330 -7.07 -3.51 15.20
N ASP A 331 -5.76 -3.46 15.43
CA ASP A 331 -5.01 -2.27 15.78
C ASP A 331 -4.03 -1.90 14.66
N ASP A 332 -3.87 -0.60 14.39
CA ASP A 332 -2.93 -0.09 13.39
C ASP A 332 -1.50 -0.12 13.92
N ASN A 333 -0.93 -1.32 14.02
CA ASN A 333 0.41 -1.53 14.52
C ASN A 333 1.14 -2.59 13.66
N TYR A 334 2.47 -2.45 13.58
CA TYR A 334 3.30 -3.35 12.76
C TYR A 334 3.30 -4.79 13.27
N PHE A 335 3.26 -4.99 14.59
CA PHE A 335 3.24 -6.32 15.20
C PHE A 335 1.84 -6.98 15.20
N GLY A 336 0.88 -6.39 14.50
CA GLY A 336 -0.52 -6.81 14.41
C GLY A 336 -0.97 -6.95 12.96
N LEU A 337 -0.02 -6.99 12.01
CA LEU A 337 -0.32 -7.16 10.59
C LEU A 337 -1.07 -8.47 10.33
N ALA A 338 -0.70 -9.57 11.00
CA ALA A 338 -1.41 -10.83 10.90
C ALA A 338 -2.88 -10.72 11.37
N ASP A 339 -3.17 -9.94 12.42
CA ASP A 339 -4.54 -9.67 12.87
C ASP A 339 -5.30 -8.80 11.86
N LYS A 340 -4.65 -7.75 11.32
CA LYS A 340 -5.19 -6.91 10.25
C LYS A 340 -5.58 -7.76 9.02
N VAL A 341 -4.75 -8.74 8.64
CA VAL A 341 -5.06 -9.69 7.56
C VAL A 341 -6.22 -10.61 7.92
N LYS A 342 -6.26 -11.18 9.13
CA LYS A 342 -7.40 -12.04 9.56
C LYS A 342 -8.73 -11.30 9.50
N GLU A 343 -8.77 -10.05 9.98
CA GLU A 343 -9.99 -9.25 9.98
C GLU A 343 -10.41 -8.83 8.57
N PHE A 344 -9.45 -8.54 7.68
CA PHE A 344 -9.77 -8.34 6.26
C PHE A 344 -10.34 -9.61 5.60
N LEU A 345 -9.71 -10.77 5.80
CA LEU A 345 -10.20 -12.03 5.25
C LEU A 345 -11.58 -12.39 5.82
N HIS A 346 -11.85 -12.03 7.08
CA HIS A 346 -13.19 -12.15 7.68
C HIS A 346 -14.21 -11.24 6.99
N LEU A 347 -13.89 -9.97 6.76
CA LEU A 347 -14.73 -9.03 6.03
C LEU A 347 -14.98 -9.53 4.60
N ALA A 348 -13.93 -9.94 3.88
CA ALA A 348 -14.03 -10.43 2.51
C ALA A 348 -14.96 -11.66 2.42
N ALA A 349 -14.76 -12.64 3.30
CA ALA A 349 -15.58 -13.84 3.34
C ALA A 349 -17.05 -13.61 3.77
N THR A 350 -17.35 -12.51 4.45
CA THR A 350 -18.72 -12.21 4.95
C THR A 350 -19.47 -11.20 4.09
N ARG A 351 -18.77 -10.27 3.43
CA ARG A 351 -19.36 -9.21 2.61
C ARG A 351 -19.21 -9.45 1.11
N PHE A 352 -18.15 -10.12 0.69
CA PHE A 352 -17.80 -10.35 -0.71
C PHE A 352 -17.65 -11.85 -0.99
N ALA A 353 -18.49 -12.68 -0.36
CA ALA A 353 -18.36 -14.14 -0.38
C ALA A 353 -18.46 -14.78 -1.78
N HIS A 354 -19.03 -14.05 -2.75
CA HIS A 354 -19.17 -14.44 -4.14
C HIS A 354 -17.94 -14.07 -4.99
N ALA A 355 -16.99 -13.29 -4.48
CA ALA A 355 -15.77 -12.98 -5.21
C ALA A 355 -14.93 -14.26 -5.43
N GLN A 356 -14.21 -14.33 -6.54
CA GLN A 356 -13.39 -15.51 -6.84
C GLN A 356 -12.10 -15.53 -6.01
N TYR A 357 -11.44 -14.37 -5.91
CA TYR A 357 -10.14 -14.21 -5.27
C TYR A 357 -10.11 -13.03 -4.31
N VAL A 358 -9.18 -13.07 -3.36
CA VAL A 358 -8.78 -11.94 -2.53
C VAL A 358 -7.29 -11.66 -2.73
N MET A 359 -6.92 -10.39 -2.74
CA MET A 359 -5.53 -9.93 -2.72
C MET A 359 -5.27 -9.19 -1.41
N ILE A 360 -4.17 -9.50 -0.74
CA ILE A 360 -3.60 -8.71 0.34
C ILE A 360 -2.40 -7.98 -0.24
N ALA A 361 -2.34 -6.67 0.02
CA ALA A 361 -1.37 -5.76 -0.57
C ALA A 361 -0.80 -4.80 0.48
N ASP A 362 0.44 -4.37 0.32
CA ASP A 362 0.98 -3.19 1.02
C ASP A 362 0.55 -1.89 0.32
N ASP A 363 0.74 -0.73 0.98
CA ASP A 363 0.35 0.58 0.44
C ASP A 363 1.45 1.28 -0.37
N ASP A 364 2.61 0.66 -0.52
CA ASP A 364 3.78 1.18 -1.21
C ASP A 364 4.09 0.40 -2.50
N LEU A 365 3.06 0.09 -3.28
CA LEU A 365 3.21 -0.69 -4.50
C LEU A 365 2.39 -0.15 -5.66
N TYR A 366 2.79 -0.54 -6.86
CA TYR A 366 2.04 -0.36 -8.10
C TYR A 366 1.65 -1.73 -8.67
N VAL A 367 0.41 -1.87 -9.14
CA VAL A 367 -0.10 -3.12 -9.74
C VAL A 367 -0.77 -2.84 -11.09
N ARG A 368 -0.44 -3.64 -12.12
CA ARG A 368 -1.21 -3.74 -13.36
C ARG A 368 -2.47 -4.58 -13.13
N MET A 369 -3.49 -3.96 -12.55
CA MET A 369 -4.75 -4.65 -12.17
C MET A 369 -5.48 -5.27 -13.35
N ASP A 370 -5.40 -4.66 -14.53
CA ASP A 370 -5.90 -5.23 -15.79
C ASP A 370 -5.26 -6.59 -16.10
N THR A 371 -3.95 -6.69 -16.01
CA THR A 371 -3.18 -7.92 -16.27
C THR A 371 -3.53 -9.02 -15.26
N ILE A 372 -3.58 -8.68 -13.96
CA ILE A 372 -3.93 -9.64 -12.89
C ILE A 372 -5.35 -10.19 -13.09
N VAL A 373 -6.31 -9.30 -13.33
CA VAL A 373 -7.73 -9.68 -13.41
C VAL A 373 -8.02 -10.46 -14.69
N GLU A 374 -7.39 -10.11 -15.81
CA GLU A 374 -7.51 -10.88 -17.04
C GLU A 374 -7.02 -12.32 -16.84
N LYS A 375 -5.85 -12.49 -16.20
CA LYS A 375 -5.32 -13.82 -15.86
C LYS A 375 -6.27 -14.61 -14.95
N PHE A 376 -6.83 -13.98 -13.92
CA PHE A 376 -7.80 -14.66 -13.04
C PHE A 376 -9.11 -15.02 -13.74
N ARG A 377 -9.60 -14.18 -14.67
CA ARG A 377 -10.76 -14.53 -15.50
C ARG A 377 -10.50 -15.75 -16.37
N GLN A 378 -9.33 -15.82 -16.99
CA GLN A 378 -8.93 -16.96 -17.84
C GLN A 378 -8.79 -18.24 -17.01
N GLN A 379 -8.29 -18.14 -15.77
CA GLN A 379 -8.18 -19.28 -14.86
C GLN A 379 -9.53 -19.75 -14.28
N GLY A 380 -10.52 -18.85 -14.22
CA GLY A 380 -11.81 -19.09 -13.56
C GLY A 380 -11.67 -19.21 -12.04
N SER A 381 -12.76 -19.55 -11.35
CA SER A 381 -12.76 -19.71 -9.89
C SER A 381 -12.03 -21.01 -9.48
N ARG A 382 -10.79 -20.89 -9.01
CA ARG A 382 -10.04 -22.00 -8.40
C ARG A 382 -10.31 -22.11 -6.92
N ARG A 383 -10.20 -23.33 -6.40
CA ARG A 383 -10.25 -23.63 -4.95
C ARG A 383 -8.86 -23.99 -4.44
N GLY A 384 -8.59 -23.69 -3.18
CA GLY A 384 -7.29 -23.97 -2.57
C GLY A 384 -6.13 -23.28 -3.29
N PHE A 385 -6.33 -22.03 -3.72
CA PHE A 385 -5.32 -21.25 -4.43
C PHE A 385 -4.63 -20.29 -3.46
N TYR A 386 -3.30 -20.32 -3.48
CA TYR A 386 -2.43 -19.39 -2.77
C TYR A 386 -1.25 -19.06 -3.68
N SER A 387 -1.04 -17.79 -4.02
CA SER A 387 0.10 -17.37 -4.86
C SER A 387 0.65 -16.00 -4.48
N GLY A 388 1.87 -15.72 -4.92
CA GLY A 388 2.56 -14.44 -4.74
C GLY A 388 4.04 -14.53 -5.13
N GLN A 389 4.87 -13.61 -4.62
CA GLN A 389 6.33 -13.73 -4.73
C GLN A 389 6.83 -14.72 -3.66
N VAL A 390 7.11 -15.96 -4.06
CA VAL A 390 7.38 -17.06 -3.12
C VAL A 390 8.86 -17.15 -2.77
N LEU A 391 9.15 -17.22 -1.47
CA LEU A 391 10.49 -17.38 -0.92
C LEU A 391 10.57 -18.60 -0.01
N GLU A 392 11.79 -19.12 0.13
CA GLU A 392 12.18 -20.11 1.12
C GLU A 392 13.40 -19.57 1.88
N MET A 393 13.30 -19.46 3.20
CA MET A 393 14.40 -18.95 4.01
C MET A 393 14.40 -19.50 5.43
N ALA A 394 15.57 -19.41 6.06
CA ALA A 394 15.71 -19.67 7.48
C ALA A 394 15.07 -18.53 8.30
N PRO A 395 14.44 -18.85 9.44
CA PRO A 395 13.88 -17.83 10.33
C PRO A 395 14.98 -16.91 10.89
N ILE A 396 14.72 -15.61 10.91
CA ILE A 396 15.67 -14.61 11.41
C ILE A 396 15.74 -14.70 12.95
N ARG A 397 16.89 -15.11 13.49
CA ARG A 397 17.08 -15.27 14.95
C ARG A 397 17.68 -14.05 15.65
N SER A 398 18.22 -13.10 14.89
CA SER A 398 18.93 -11.93 15.43
C SER A 398 18.02 -11.03 16.27
N ALA A 399 18.46 -10.73 17.49
CA ALA A 399 17.71 -9.91 18.45
C ALA A 399 17.45 -8.47 17.98
N ASN A 400 18.33 -7.94 17.12
CA ASN A 400 18.27 -6.56 16.64
C ASN A 400 17.45 -6.41 15.35
N ASN A 401 16.89 -7.50 14.82
CA ASN A 401 16.05 -7.47 13.64
C ASN A 401 14.57 -7.35 14.04
N ARG A 402 13.84 -6.42 13.42
CA ARG A 402 12.40 -6.24 13.65
C ARG A 402 11.56 -7.48 13.32
N ASN A 403 12.05 -8.33 12.42
CA ASN A 403 11.41 -9.58 11.99
C ASN A 403 12.00 -10.79 12.74
N ARG A 404 12.53 -10.57 13.95
CA ARG A 404 13.06 -11.65 14.78
C ARG A 404 11.97 -12.66 15.08
N LEU A 405 12.26 -13.92 14.77
CA LEU A 405 11.46 -15.06 15.17
C LEU A 405 12.29 -15.95 16.12
N PRO A 406 12.06 -15.90 17.44
CA PRO A 406 12.80 -16.70 18.42
C PRO A 406 12.53 -18.21 18.27
N GLU A 407 13.47 -19.04 18.73
CA GLU A 407 13.34 -20.51 18.66
C GLU A 407 12.21 -21.02 19.56
N GLU A 408 11.96 -20.33 20.67
CA GLU A 408 10.86 -20.60 21.59
C GLU A 408 9.48 -20.41 20.92
N GLN A 409 9.41 -19.54 19.92
CA GLN A 409 8.20 -19.28 19.16
C GLN A 409 8.08 -20.18 17.92
N TYR A 410 9.20 -20.50 17.29
CA TYR A 410 9.27 -21.38 16.13
C TYR A 410 10.57 -22.17 16.14
N SER A 411 10.50 -23.45 16.50
CA SER A 411 11.68 -24.30 16.74
C SER A 411 12.32 -24.87 15.47
N LEU A 412 11.63 -24.83 14.32
CA LEU A 412 12.17 -25.39 13.08
C LEU A 412 13.25 -24.48 12.50
N SER A 413 14.24 -25.08 11.84
CA SER A 413 15.37 -24.39 11.23
C SER A 413 15.04 -23.72 9.90
N GLN A 414 13.88 -24.02 9.31
CA GLN A 414 13.41 -23.49 8.04
C GLN A 414 11.94 -23.10 8.15
N LEU A 415 11.58 -21.97 7.53
CA LEU A 415 10.18 -21.61 7.33
C LEU A 415 9.59 -22.47 6.21
N PRO A 416 8.26 -22.76 6.23
CA PRO A 416 7.61 -23.27 5.04
C PRO A 416 7.74 -22.25 3.90
N PRO A 417 7.70 -22.67 2.62
CA PRO A 417 7.61 -21.73 1.51
C PRO A 417 6.46 -20.76 1.75
N PHE A 418 6.67 -19.48 1.47
CA PHE A 418 5.67 -18.45 1.71
C PHE A 418 5.73 -17.36 0.67
N ALA A 419 4.59 -16.74 0.38
CA ALA A 419 4.53 -15.54 -0.43
C ALA A 419 4.79 -14.30 0.43
N LEU A 420 5.61 -13.37 -0.07
CA LEU A 420 5.83 -12.07 0.56
C LEU A 420 4.50 -11.33 0.79
N GLY A 421 4.41 -10.65 1.94
CA GLY A 421 3.19 -9.99 2.41
C GLY A 421 2.72 -8.81 1.53
N GLU A 422 3.54 -8.36 0.58
CA GLU A 422 3.23 -7.29 -0.36
C GLU A 422 2.23 -7.72 -1.45
N TYR A 423 2.22 -9.00 -1.83
CA TYR A 423 1.42 -9.53 -2.95
C TYR A 423 0.91 -10.95 -2.67
N VAL A 424 -0.07 -11.09 -1.78
CA VAL A 424 -0.67 -12.40 -1.51
C VAL A 424 -2.02 -12.52 -2.20
N PHE A 425 -2.17 -13.51 -3.08
CA PHE A 425 -3.45 -13.86 -3.69
C PHE A 425 -3.97 -15.18 -3.09
N LEU A 426 -5.23 -15.19 -2.67
CA LEU A 426 -5.92 -16.37 -2.16
C LEU A 426 -7.24 -16.59 -2.90
N SER A 427 -7.64 -17.83 -3.10
CA SER A 427 -9.04 -18.11 -3.47
C SER A 427 -9.98 -17.77 -2.30
N MET A 428 -11.23 -17.43 -2.62
CA MET A 428 -12.20 -17.06 -1.60
C MET A 428 -12.47 -18.18 -0.56
N ASP A 429 -12.35 -19.45 -0.93
CA ASP A 429 -12.51 -20.54 0.03
C ASP A 429 -11.38 -20.61 1.08
N CYS A 430 -10.15 -20.20 0.73
CA CYS A 430 -9.07 -19.97 1.68
C CYS A 430 -9.39 -18.82 2.64
N ALA A 431 -9.92 -17.70 2.12
CA ALA A 431 -10.37 -16.58 2.96
C ALA A 431 -11.51 -17.00 3.92
N GLN A 432 -12.46 -17.80 3.44
CA GLN A 432 -13.53 -18.36 4.26
C GLN A 432 -13.01 -19.32 5.35
N PHE A 433 -11.98 -20.12 5.06
CA PHE A 433 -11.33 -20.95 6.07
C PHE A 433 -10.73 -20.10 7.20
N VAL A 434 -9.98 -19.05 6.85
CA VAL A 434 -9.41 -18.13 7.84
C VAL A 434 -10.52 -17.44 8.63
N SER A 435 -11.53 -16.89 7.96
CA SER A 435 -12.70 -16.25 8.57
C SER A 435 -13.40 -17.11 9.63
N LYS A 436 -13.66 -18.40 9.30
CA LYS A 436 -14.30 -19.38 10.20
C LYS A 436 -13.43 -19.75 11.40
N ASN A 437 -12.11 -19.71 11.24
CA ASN A 437 -11.15 -20.15 12.25
C ASN A 437 -10.35 -19.00 12.89
N ARG A 438 -10.68 -17.74 12.61
CA ARG A 438 -9.84 -16.57 12.95
C ARG A 438 -9.46 -16.44 14.43
N ARG A 439 -10.33 -16.91 15.34
CA ARG A 439 -10.09 -16.93 16.79
C ARG A 439 -9.16 -18.06 17.26
N ARG A 440 -8.95 -19.08 16.42
CA ARG A 440 -8.12 -20.26 16.70
C ARG A 440 -6.77 -20.21 15.99
N LEU A 441 -6.72 -19.54 14.83
CA LEU A 441 -5.49 -19.35 14.07
C LEU A 441 -4.59 -18.35 14.79
N ARG A 442 -3.37 -18.81 15.12
CA ARG A 442 -2.33 -17.99 15.75
C ARG A 442 -1.46 -17.33 14.69
N ASP A 443 -0.99 -16.13 14.95
CA ASP A 443 0.07 -15.51 14.16
C ASP A 443 1.46 -15.98 14.62
N LEU A 444 2.45 -15.60 13.84
CA LEU A 444 3.85 -15.83 14.10
C LEU A 444 4.58 -14.49 14.25
N GLY A 445 4.40 -13.83 15.40
CA GLY A 445 5.15 -12.63 15.77
C GLY A 445 4.58 -11.38 15.11
N GLY A 446 3.27 -11.40 14.84
CA GLY A 446 2.59 -10.32 14.12
C GLY A 446 2.81 -10.30 12.61
N MET A 447 3.78 -11.07 12.10
CA MET A 447 4.17 -11.10 10.69
C MET A 447 3.16 -11.90 9.87
N ASP A 448 2.49 -11.25 8.93
CA ASP A 448 1.43 -11.84 8.13
C ASP A 448 1.95 -12.80 7.04
N ASP A 449 3.03 -12.41 6.37
CA ASP A 449 3.70 -13.19 5.31
C ASP A 449 4.08 -14.62 5.73
N ILE A 450 4.56 -14.81 6.96
CA ILE A 450 4.90 -16.13 7.51
C ILE A 450 3.77 -16.77 8.34
N SER A 451 2.71 -16.02 8.67
CA SER A 451 1.52 -16.56 9.35
C SER A 451 0.53 -17.21 8.37
N ILE A 452 0.26 -16.56 7.24
CA ILE A 452 -0.61 -17.05 6.16
C ILE A 452 -0.23 -18.47 5.70
N PRO A 453 1.03 -18.81 5.36
CA PRO A 453 1.40 -20.15 4.91
C PRO A 453 1.07 -21.22 5.96
N LEU A 454 1.21 -20.93 7.26
CA LEU A 454 0.85 -21.88 8.32
C LEU A 454 -0.67 -22.14 8.35
N TRP A 455 -1.48 -21.11 8.12
CA TRP A 455 -2.94 -21.27 8.02
C TRP A 455 -3.32 -22.05 6.77
N MET A 456 -2.64 -21.81 5.64
CA MET A 456 -2.89 -22.52 4.38
C MET A 456 -2.47 -24.00 4.46
N LEU A 457 -1.35 -24.31 5.11
CA LEU A 457 -0.89 -25.68 5.32
C LEU A 457 -1.87 -26.51 6.17
N ALA A 458 -2.62 -25.89 7.08
CA ALA A 458 -3.66 -26.57 7.85
C ALA A 458 -4.78 -27.15 6.96
N ILE A 459 -4.91 -26.67 5.72
CA ILE A 459 -5.83 -27.19 4.69
C ILE A 459 -5.08 -27.73 3.45
N GLN A 460 -3.79 -28.02 3.57
CA GLN A 460 -2.94 -28.58 2.51
C GLN A 460 -2.85 -27.70 1.26
N VAL A 461 -2.95 -26.38 1.44
CA VAL A 461 -2.75 -25.39 0.38
C VAL A 461 -1.31 -24.86 0.47
N HIS A 462 -0.60 -24.93 -0.65
CA HIS A 462 0.79 -24.51 -0.78
C HIS A 462 0.89 -23.26 -1.67
N PRO A 463 1.84 -22.35 -1.40
CA PRO A 463 2.04 -21.18 -2.25
C PRO A 463 2.54 -21.57 -3.64
N GLN A 464 2.10 -20.81 -4.63
CA GLN A 464 2.54 -20.89 -6.02
C GLN A 464 3.21 -19.57 -6.42
N ALA A 465 4.35 -19.63 -7.11
CA ALA A 465 4.99 -18.44 -7.64
C ALA A 465 4.09 -17.75 -8.67
N HIS A 466 3.94 -16.43 -8.54
CA HIS A 466 3.26 -15.61 -9.53
C HIS A 466 4.30 -14.73 -10.24
N PRO A 467 4.51 -14.90 -11.57
CA PRO A 467 5.58 -14.20 -12.29
C PRO A 467 5.31 -12.70 -12.39
N GLY A 468 6.39 -11.90 -12.44
CA GLY A 468 6.33 -10.44 -12.59
C GLY A 468 5.95 -9.69 -11.31
N LEU A 469 6.18 -10.28 -10.13
CA LEU A 469 6.04 -9.60 -8.84
C LEU A 469 7.43 -9.36 -8.27
N GLU A 470 7.77 -8.09 -8.03
CA GLU A 470 9.05 -7.71 -7.45
C GLU A 470 8.95 -6.63 -6.39
N HIS A 471 10.03 -6.47 -5.62
CA HIS A 471 10.18 -5.40 -4.65
C HIS A 471 11.51 -4.68 -4.83
N LEU A 472 11.47 -3.34 -4.74
CA LEU A 472 12.57 -2.50 -5.24
C LEU A 472 13.90 -2.67 -4.48
N ARG A 473 13.85 -3.14 -3.22
CA ARG A 473 15.06 -3.37 -2.42
C ARG A 473 15.81 -4.65 -2.78
N ALA A 474 15.15 -5.72 -3.24
CA ALA A 474 15.86 -6.94 -3.63
C ALA A 474 16.15 -7.04 -5.13
N GLY A 475 15.40 -6.34 -5.98
CA GLY A 475 15.51 -6.51 -7.43
C GLY A 475 15.72 -5.21 -8.23
N PRO A 476 16.18 -5.32 -9.49
CA PRO A 476 16.05 -4.26 -10.48
C PRO A 476 14.59 -3.88 -10.73
N CYS A 477 14.38 -2.67 -11.25
CA CYS A 477 13.14 -2.38 -11.96
C CYS A 477 13.27 -2.95 -13.39
N THR A 478 12.45 -3.93 -13.75
CA THR A 478 12.36 -4.49 -15.11
C THR A 478 11.03 -4.15 -15.78
N ASP A 479 11.01 -4.16 -17.12
CA ASP A 479 9.87 -3.63 -17.88
C ASP A 479 8.68 -4.61 -18.04
N ASP A 480 8.88 -5.88 -17.69
CA ASP A 480 7.91 -6.97 -17.74
C ASP A 480 7.03 -7.08 -16.48
N LEU A 481 7.40 -6.41 -15.39
CA LEU A 481 6.75 -6.49 -14.08
C LEU A 481 5.25 -6.19 -14.10
N VAL A 482 4.47 -7.05 -13.47
CA VAL A 482 3.04 -6.88 -13.20
C VAL A 482 2.82 -6.05 -11.94
N ALA A 483 3.68 -6.19 -10.94
CA ALA A 483 3.67 -5.35 -9.74
C ALA A 483 5.09 -5.06 -9.23
N LEU A 484 5.27 -3.89 -8.63
CA LEU A 484 6.54 -3.46 -8.02
C LEU A 484 6.28 -2.75 -6.68
N GLY A 485 7.03 -3.15 -5.66
CA GLY A 485 6.82 -2.77 -4.26
C GLY A 485 7.94 -1.95 -3.64
N ASP A 486 7.74 -1.50 -2.40
CA ASP A 486 8.64 -0.60 -1.66
C ASP A 486 8.82 0.76 -2.35
N LEU A 487 7.73 1.27 -2.92
CA LEU A 487 7.66 2.48 -3.73
C LEU A 487 7.27 3.72 -2.92
N SER A 488 7.81 4.87 -3.34
CA SER A 488 7.36 6.19 -2.91
C SER A 488 6.04 6.57 -3.59
N PRO A 489 5.28 7.54 -3.04
CA PRO A 489 4.10 8.08 -3.71
C PRO A 489 4.39 8.65 -5.12
N LEU A 490 5.62 9.10 -5.37
CA LEU A 490 6.06 9.61 -6.67
C LEU A 490 6.25 8.46 -7.66
N ALA A 491 6.90 7.37 -7.26
CA ALA A 491 7.08 6.19 -8.09
C ALA A 491 5.75 5.61 -8.57
N ILE A 492 4.78 5.44 -7.66
CA ILE A 492 3.46 4.89 -8.01
C ILE A 492 2.81 5.72 -9.14
N ARG A 493 2.92 7.05 -9.08
CA ARG A 493 2.42 7.96 -10.13
C ARG A 493 3.24 7.92 -11.41
N ALA A 494 4.57 7.87 -11.30
CA ALA A 494 5.47 7.81 -12.44
C ALA A 494 5.23 6.53 -13.27
N ILE A 495 5.16 5.37 -12.60
CA ILE A 495 4.86 4.09 -13.24
C ILE A 495 3.48 4.15 -13.91
N HIS A 496 2.45 4.67 -13.23
CA HIS A 496 1.13 4.80 -13.83
C HIS A 496 1.15 5.66 -15.11
N ALA A 497 1.85 6.80 -15.07
CA ALA A 497 1.99 7.68 -16.20
C ALA A 497 2.79 7.03 -17.34
N ASN A 498 3.73 6.13 -17.04
CA ASN A 498 4.41 5.34 -18.05
C ASN A 498 3.44 4.37 -18.73
N VAL A 499 2.69 3.59 -17.95
CA VAL A 499 1.70 2.63 -18.44
C VAL A 499 0.63 3.31 -19.31
N LEU A 500 0.04 4.41 -18.85
CA LEU A 500 -0.96 5.17 -19.63
C LEU A 500 -0.38 5.72 -20.94
N ALA A 501 0.87 6.18 -20.92
CA ALA A 501 1.55 6.70 -22.10
C ALA A 501 2.15 5.60 -23.01
N LYS A 502 1.91 4.31 -22.70
CA LYS A 502 2.52 3.16 -23.39
C LYS A 502 4.05 3.23 -23.45
N ARG A 503 4.67 3.84 -22.43
CA ARG A 503 6.12 3.80 -22.22
C ARG A 503 6.47 2.52 -21.46
N ARG A 504 7.77 2.20 -21.46
CA ARG A 504 8.35 1.14 -20.63
C ARG A 504 8.01 1.34 -19.14
N PHE A 505 7.74 0.27 -18.40
CA PHE A 505 7.31 0.34 -16.99
C PHE A 505 8.30 1.15 -16.15
N CYS A 506 9.60 0.89 -16.32
CA CYS A 506 10.71 1.53 -15.62
C CYS A 506 11.26 2.76 -16.35
N HIS A 507 10.51 3.34 -17.30
CA HIS A 507 10.95 4.55 -17.98
C HIS A 507 11.16 5.70 -16.98
N GLY A 508 12.34 6.31 -17.00
CA GLY A 508 12.71 7.38 -16.06
C GLY A 508 12.93 6.90 -14.63
N PHE A 509 13.25 5.61 -14.44
CA PHE A 509 13.54 5.04 -13.14
C PHE A 509 14.71 5.74 -12.44
N HIS A 510 14.50 6.18 -11.20
CA HIS A 510 15.52 6.73 -10.32
C HIS A 510 15.41 6.10 -8.93
N ARG A 511 16.31 5.17 -8.60
CA ARG A 511 16.19 4.25 -7.44
C ARG A 511 15.77 4.94 -6.15
N TYR A 512 16.48 5.99 -5.73
CA TYR A 512 16.21 6.64 -4.44
C TYR A 512 14.98 7.53 -4.39
N MET A 513 14.56 8.07 -5.55
CA MET A 513 13.31 8.82 -5.63
C MET A 513 12.13 7.85 -5.63
N TRP A 514 12.31 6.69 -6.26
CA TRP A 514 11.29 5.68 -6.37
C TRP A 514 11.15 4.85 -5.09
N LEU A 515 12.21 4.70 -4.32
CA LEU A 515 12.19 3.94 -3.07
C LEU A 515 11.39 4.68 -1.98
N LYS A 516 10.55 3.94 -1.26
CA LYS A 516 9.86 4.47 -0.07
C LYS A 516 10.88 5.02 0.95
N PRO A 517 10.75 6.28 1.38
CA PRO A 517 11.64 6.85 2.40
C PRO A 517 11.60 6.06 3.71
N LYS A 518 12.77 5.76 4.29
CA LYS A 518 12.89 5.08 5.59
C LYS A 518 12.13 5.79 6.73
N LYS A 519 11.87 7.10 6.60
CA LYS A 519 11.15 7.95 7.57
C LYS A 519 9.63 7.70 7.64
N LEU A 520 9.07 6.84 6.79
CA LEU A 520 7.68 6.34 6.93
C LEU A 520 7.57 5.17 7.94
N ALA A 521 8.69 4.71 8.51
CA ALA A 521 8.65 3.80 9.65
C ALA A 521 8.05 4.52 10.87
N PRO A 522 7.12 3.89 11.62
CA PRO A 522 6.62 4.47 12.86
C PRO A 522 7.80 4.80 13.78
N PRO A 523 7.85 5.99 14.38
CA PRO A 523 8.94 6.36 15.27
C PRO A 523 9.02 5.36 16.44
N PRO A 524 10.22 5.02 16.93
CA PRO A 524 10.35 4.19 18.13
C PRO A 524 9.71 4.91 19.31
N GLY A 525 8.66 4.31 19.86
CA GLY A 525 7.88 4.86 20.97
C GLY A 525 6.65 3.99 21.24
N PHE A 526 6.08 4.09 22.44
CA PHE A 526 4.80 3.47 22.74
C PHE A 526 3.71 4.14 21.90
N ALA A 527 3.18 3.40 20.93
CA ALA A 527 2.01 3.83 20.19
C ALA A 527 0.80 3.76 21.15
N TYR A 528 0.13 4.88 21.37
CA TYR A 528 -1.14 4.90 22.11
C TYR A 528 -2.30 4.89 21.13
N SER A 529 -3.35 4.10 21.42
CA SER A 529 -4.57 4.13 20.63
C SER A 529 -5.09 5.56 20.58
N LEU A 530 -5.37 6.06 19.38
CA LEU A 530 -5.94 7.40 19.21
C LEU A 530 -7.37 7.36 19.76
N PRO A 531 -7.67 8.05 20.89
CA PRO A 531 -9.01 7.99 21.45
C PRO A 531 -10.00 8.64 20.49
N ARG A 532 -11.25 8.17 20.54
CA ARG A 532 -12.35 8.87 19.87
C ARG A 532 -12.63 10.17 20.59
N PHE A 533 -12.97 11.22 19.85
CA PHE A 533 -13.37 12.51 20.39
C PHE A 533 -14.85 12.79 20.07
N PRO A 534 -15.80 12.04 20.66
CA PRO A 534 -17.22 12.29 20.42
C PRO A 534 -17.59 13.64 21.04
N GLU A 535 -18.15 14.52 20.22
CA GLU A 535 -18.64 15.83 20.68
C GLU A 535 -20.07 16.04 20.19
N PRO A 536 -20.97 16.54 21.05
CA PRO A 536 -22.32 16.86 20.61
C PRO A 536 -22.26 18.06 19.66
N LEU A 537 -22.95 17.95 18.52
CA LEU A 537 -23.29 19.11 17.72
C LEU A 537 -24.21 20.03 18.52
N GLN A 538 -23.80 21.29 18.65
CA GLN A 538 -24.60 22.39 19.13
C GLN A 538 -25.20 23.09 17.91
N VAL A 539 -26.52 23.29 17.94
CA VAL A 539 -27.28 23.86 16.83
C VAL A 539 -28.03 25.09 17.34
N ASP A 540 -27.69 26.25 16.80
CA ASP A 540 -28.37 27.50 17.10
C ASP A 540 -29.09 27.99 15.84
N ILE A 541 -30.37 28.32 15.98
CA ILE A 541 -31.20 28.80 14.87
C ILE A 541 -31.50 30.27 15.07
N LEU A 542 -30.93 31.08 14.18
CA LEU A 542 -31.10 32.51 14.13
C LEU A 542 -32.06 32.86 12.99
N LEU A 543 -32.98 33.77 13.27
CA LEU A 543 -33.96 34.29 12.32
C LEU A 543 -33.70 35.78 12.23
N GLY A 544 -33.38 36.26 11.05
CA GLY A 544 -32.88 37.61 10.86
C GLY A 544 -33.22 38.17 9.48
N MET A 545 -32.52 39.25 9.14
CA MET A 545 -32.51 39.82 7.80
C MET A 545 -31.07 39.77 7.27
N ASP A 546 -30.91 39.48 5.99
CA ASP A 546 -29.62 39.53 5.30
C ASP A 546 -29.20 41.00 5.04
N GLU A 547 -28.03 41.20 4.43
CA GLU A 547 -27.51 42.54 4.10
C GLU A 547 -28.39 43.33 3.12
N SER A 548 -29.37 42.68 2.49
CA SER A 548 -30.33 43.24 1.55
C SER A 548 -31.75 43.34 2.12
N ASP A 549 -31.90 43.28 3.45
CA ASP A 549 -33.17 43.28 4.20
C ASP A 549 -34.13 42.11 3.84
N ASN A 550 -33.64 41.04 3.20
CA ASN A 550 -34.42 39.84 2.99
C ASN A 550 -34.40 38.98 4.24
N ARG A 551 -35.56 38.43 4.59
CA ARG A 551 -35.67 37.57 5.77
C ARG A 551 -34.94 36.25 5.54
N GLU A 552 -33.99 35.93 6.41
CA GLU A 552 -33.17 34.72 6.32
C GLU A 552 -33.30 33.84 7.57
N VAL A 553 -33.08 32.54 7.34
CA VAL A 553 -32.89 31.54 8.39
C VAL A 553 -31.42 31.14 8.38
N VAL A 554 -30.76 31.25 9.54
CA VAL A 554 -29.36 30.88 9.71
C VAL A 554 -29.27 29.77 10.75
N ILE A 555 -28.80 28.60 10.32
CA ILE A 555 -28.38 27.53 11.21
C ILE A 555 -26.90 27.72 11.47
N ALA A 556 -26.55 27.98 12.73
CA ALA A 556 -25.18 27.95 13.22
C ALA A 556 -24.93 26.58 13.87
N ILE A 557 -23.84 25.89 13.47
CA ILE A 557 -23.44 24.60 14.02
C ILE A 557 -22.04 24.71 14.60
N SER A 558 -21.86 24.29 15.85
CA SER A 558 -20.56 24.23 16.54
C SER A 558 -20.40 22.93 17.32
N THR A 559 -19.21 22.73 17.87
CA THR A 559 -18.97 21.75 18.94
C THR A 559 -18.33 22.47 20.13
N PRO A 560 -18.30 21.87 21.34
CA PRO A 560 -17.63 22.47 22.49
C PRO A 560 -16.15 22.85 22.23
N SER A 561 -15.49 22.21 21.27
CA SER A 561 -14.08 22.44 20.98
C SER A 561 -13.78 23.16 19.65
N GLN A 562 -14.78 23.34 18.79
CA GLN A 562 -14.60 23.92 17.46
C GLN A 562 -15.54 25.10 17.22
N ALA A 563 -15.01 26.14 16.57
CA ALA A 563 -15.79 27.32 16.20
C ALA A 563 -16.94 26.95 15.25
N GLY A 564 -18.05 27.66 15.38
CA GLY A 564 -19.25 27.34 14.62
C GLY A 564 -19.19 27.79 13.16
N ILE A 565 -19.77 26.98 12.27
CA ILE A 565 -20.09 27.37 10.89
C ILE A 565 -21.50 27.96 10.84
N LYS A 566 -21.75 28.86 9.89
CA LYS A 566 -23.08 29.41 9.63
C LYS A 566 -23.55 29.00 8.23
N ALA A 567 -24.79 28.57 8.12
CA ALA A 567 -25.43 28.31 6.85
C ALA A 567 -26.73 29.13 6.80
N SER A 568 -26.76 30.18 5.98
CA SER A 568 -27.95 30.97 5.71
C SER A 568 -28.78 30.37 4.58
N SER A 569 -30.08 30.62 4.61
CA SER A 569 -31.04 30.32 3.55
C SER A 569 -32.17 31.34 3.56
N LEU A 570 -32.66 31.66 2.36
CA LEU A 570 -33.87 32.46 2.16
C LEU A 570 -35.04 31.49 1.89
N PRO A 571 -36.00 31.32 2.82
CA PRO A 571 -37.10 30.37 2.67
C PRO A 571 -38.00 30.59 1.45
N SER A 572 -37.92 31.76 0.81
CA SER A 572 -38.61 32.07 -0.44
C SER A 572 -37.94 31.49 -1.69
N SER A 573 -36.67 31.09 -1.59
CA SER A 573 -35.83 30.69 -2.74
C SER A 573 -35.31 29.26 -2.68
N GLU A 574 -35.24 28.67 -1.49
CA GLU A 574 -34.71 27.31 -1.27
C GLU A 574 -35.73 26.49 -0.48
N SER A 575 -35.92 25.23 -0.86
CA SER A 575 -36.77 24.30 -0.12
C SER A 575 -36.09 23.89 1.20
N LEU A 576 -36.89 23.55 2.22
CA LEU A 576 -36.31 23.08 3.49
C LEU A 576 -35.45 21.81 3.29
N PRO A 577 -35.88 20.79 2.53
CA PRO A 577 -35.05 19.61 2.28
C PRO A 577 -33.69 19.95 1.65
N ASP A 578 -33.64 20.85 0.67
CA ASP A 578 -32.40 21.23 0.00
C ASP A 578 -31.47 22.01 0.94
N TYR A 579 -32.04 22.92 1.73
CA TYR A 579 -31.31 23.63 2.76
C TYR A 579 -30.69 22.67 3.78
N LEU A 580 -31.48 21.71 4.31
CA LEU A 580 -31.00 20.74 5.29
C LEU A 580 -29.92 19.80 4.72
N ARG A 581 -30.03 19.39 3.45
CA ARG A 581 -28.97 18.61 2.76
C ARG A 581 -27.68 19.42 2.64
N ARG A 582 -27.78 20.68 2.23
CA ARG A 582 -26.61 21.58 2.14
C ARG A 582 -25.95 21.79 3.49
N VAL A 583 -26.75 21.97 4.54
CA VAL A 583 -26.26 22.06 5.92
C VAL A 583 -25.58 20.76 6.35
N CYS A 584 -26.15 19.60 6.04
CA CYS A 584 -25.53 18.30 6.33
C CYS A 584 -24.14 18.17 5.71
N ALA A 585 -23.98 18.51 4.43
CA ALA A 585 -22.69 18.44 3.75
C ALA A 585 -21.63 19.31 4.44
N ARG A 586 -22.00 20.52 4.86
CA ARG A 586 -21.11 21.41 5.61
C ARG A 586 -20.76 20.84 6.99
N ILE A 587 -21.71 20.19 7.68
CA ILE A 587 -21.44 19.49 8.95
C ILE A 587 -20.45 18.33 8.72
N ARG A 588 -20.66 17.52 7.67
CA ARG A 588 -19.77 16.40 7.31
C ARG A 588 -18.36 16.84 6.95
N LEU A 589 -18.20 18.02 6.36
CA LEU A 589 -16.90 18.60 6.03
C LEU A 589 -16.15 19.15 7.26
N ASN A 590 -16.88 19.86 8.14
CA ASN A 590 -16.27 20.64 9.21
C ASN A 590 -16.22 19.90 10.56
N PHE A 591 -17.16 18.99 10.82
CA PHE A 591 -17.26 18.23 12.07
C PHE A 591 -17.44 16.71 11.82
N PRO A 592 -16.64 16.07 10.95
CA PRO A 592 -16.79 14.66 10.60
C PRO A 592 -16.71 13.71 11.80
N GLY A 593 -15.97 14.03 12.86
CA GLY A 593 -15.87 13.24 14.09
C GLY A 593 -17.10 13.34 15.00
N ALA A 594 -17.80 14.47 14.99
CA ALA A 594 -18.96 14.74 15.85
C ALA A 594 -20.23 13.98 15.44
N ILE A 595 -20.35 13.62 14.17
CA ILE A 595 -21.53 12.95 13.62
C ILE A 595 -21.43 11.42 13.55
N GLY A 596 -20.27 10.82 13.84
CA GLY A 596 -20.10 9.36 13.86
C GLY A 596 -20.62 8.67 12.59
N THR A 597 -21.49 7.67 12.68
CA THR A 597 -22.02 6.98 11.49
C THR A 597 -23.30 7.61 10.93
N SER A 598 -23.71 8.81 11.38
CA SER A 598 -25.00 9.36 11.00
C SER A 598 -25.13 9.71 9.52
N SER A 599 -26.28 9.32 8.97
CA SER A 599 -26.69 9.66 7.60
C SER A 599 -27.10 11.15 7.50
N CYS A 600 -27.11 11.70 6.29
CA CYS A 600 -27.63 13.04 6.06
C CYS A 600 -29.14 13.08 6.31
N ALA A 601 -29.85 11.98 6.09
CA ALA A 601 -31.25 11.85 6.49
C ALA A 601 -31.42 12.01 8.02
N GLU A 602 -30.59 11.34 8.82
CA GLU A 602 -30.61 11.46 10.29
C GLU A 602 -30.26 12.88 10.76
N ILE A 603 -29.21 13.48 10.18
CA ILE A 603 -28.80 14.85 10.49
C ILE A 603 -29.91 15.84 10.12
N ALA A 604 -30.49 15.72 8.92
CA ALA A 604 -31.59 16.56 8.47
C ALA A 604 -32.82 16.42 9.38
N ASN A 605 -33.16 15.21 9.81
CA ASN A 605 -34.28 14.99 10.74
C ASN A 605 -34.04 15.69 12.08
N ARG A 606 -32.82 15.58 12.63
CA ARG A 606 -32.46 16.29 13.87
C ARG A 606 -32.57 17.81 13.71
N LEU A 607 -32.03 18.36 12.63
CA LEU A 607 -32.11 19.80 12.34
C LEU A 607 -33.57 20.27 12.13
N ARG A 608 -34.40 19.45 11.47
CA ARG A 608 -35.84 19.72 11.33
C ARG A 608 -36.52 19.80 12.70
N SER A 609 -36.22 18.89 13.62
CA SER A 609 -36.78 18.93 14.98
C SER A 609 -36.38 20.18 15.75
N GLU A 610 -35.13 20.64 15.64
CA GLU A 610 -34.68 21.91 16.24
C GLU A 610 -35.44 23.11 15.64
N LEU A 611 -35.63 23.13 14.31
CA LEU A 611 -36.43 24.16 13.62
C LEU A 611 -37.90 24.15 14.06
N GLN A 612 -38.51 22.98 14.21
CA GLN A 612 -39.88 22.85 14.72
C GLN A 612 -40.01 23.39 16.15
N MET A 613 -39.06 23.06 17.04
CA MET A 613 -39.05 23.57 18.42
C MET A 613 -38.92 25.09 18.42
N ARG A 614 -38.01 25.64 17.60
CA ARG A 614 -37.82 27.08 17.49
C ARG A 614 -39.07 27.78 16.94
N TYR A 615 -39.72 27.19 15.94
CA TYR A 615 -40.99 27.69 15.40
C TYR A 615 -42.08 27.79 16.48
N ARG A 616 -42.28 26.72 17.27
CA ARG A 616 -43.29 26.68 18.36
C ARG A 616 -43.00 27.71 19.45
N GLN A 617 -41.73 27.92 19.81
CA GLN A 617 -41.34 28.95 20.77
C GLN A 617 -41.75 30.35 20.29
N LEU A 618 -41.56 30.63 19.00
CA LEU A 618 -41.89 31.94 18.42
C LEU A 618 -43.39 32.14 18.25
N GLU A 619 -44.11 31.05 17.97
CA GLU A 619 -45.57 31.03 17.96
C GLU A 619 -46.15 31.39 19.32
N ALA A 620 -45.59 30.83 20.40
CA ALA A 620 -46.01 31.14 21.77
C ALA A 620 -45.76 32.60 22.18
N VAL A 621 -44.75 33.26 21.60
CA VAL A 621 -44.41 34.68 21.87
C VAL A 621 -45.18 35.64 20.93
N GLY A 622 -45.97 35.13 19.99
CA GLY A 622 -46.83 35.95 19.13
C GLY A 622 -46.08 36.73 18.05
N ASN A 623 -44.89 36.27 17.63
CA ASN A 623 -44.09 36.97 16.62
C ASN A 623 -44.59 36.67 15.18
N ALA A 624 -45.67 37.34 14.78
CA ALA A 624 -46.36 37.13 13.50
C ALA A 624 -45.44 37.33 12.27
N VAL A 625 -44.46 38.24 12.36
CA VAL A 625 -43.51 38.53 11.28
C VAL A 625 -42.61 37.32 11.00
N ILE A 626 -42.17 36.62 12.04
CA ILE A 626 -41.29 35.45 11.91
C ILE A 626 -42.07 34.18 11.54
N LEU A 627 -43.32 34.03 11.99
CA LEU A 627 -44.18 32.93 11.53
C LEU A 627 -44.46 33.02 10.03
N GLN A 628 -44.57 34.24 9.49
CA GLN A 628 -44.71 34.47 8.06
C GLN A 628 -43.43 34.11 7.29
N LEU A 629 -42.24 34.29 7.88
CA LEU A 629 -40.96 33.89 7.27
C LEU A 629 -40.89 32.38 7.04
N LEU A 630 -41.27 31.59 8.04
CA LEU A 630 -41.23 30.13 7.98
C LEU A 630 -42.48 29.52 7.32
N SER A 631 -43.41 30.34 6.83
CA SER A 631 -44.66 29.88 6.24
C SER A 631 -44.45 29.05 4.96
N SER A 632 -43.44 29.38 4.15
CA SER A 632 -43.08 28.62 2.95
C SER A 632 -42.54 27.23 3.27
N TRP A 633 -41.96 27.03 4.45
CA TRP A 633 -41.47 25.75 4.94
C TRP A 633 -42.45 25.04 5.88
N ARG A 634 -43.63 25.62 6.14
CA ARG A 634 -44.56 25.09 7.15
C ARG A 634 -45.02 23.66 6.83
N GLN A 635 -45.29 23.36 5.56
CA GLN A 635 -45.62 21.99 5.14
C GLN A 635 -44.45 21.05 5.38
N ASP A 636 -43.26 21.36 4.87
CA ASP A 636 -42.06 20.53 5.07
C ASP A 636 -41.64 20.36 6.55
N LEU A 637 -42.00 21.32 7.40
CA LEU A 637 -41.76 21.28 8.84
C LEU A 637 -42.75 20.39 9.58
N PHE A 638 -44.01 20.26 9.17
CA PHE A 638 -45.05 19.62 9.99
C PHE A 638 -45.80 18.47 9.30
N ASP A 639 -45.77 18.40 7.98
CA ASP A 639 -46.42 17.38 7.18
C ASP A 639 -45.37 16.46 6.56
N HIS A 640 -44.96 15.44 7.33
CA HIS A 640 -44.54 14.09 6.89
C HIS A 640 -44.22 13.26 8.15
N ALA A 641 -45.10 12.29 8.44
CA ALA A 641 -44.93 11.21 9.39
C ALA A 641 -44.30 9.98 8.70
#